data_AF-A0A7X8XQK3-F1
#
_entry.id   AF-A0A7X8XQK3-F1
#
_cell.length_a   1.000
_cell.length_b   1.000
_cell.length_c   1.000
_cell.angle_alpha   90.00
_cell.angle_beta   90.00
_cell.angle_gamma   90.00
#
_symmetry.space_group_name_H-M   'P 1'
#
loop_
_entity.id
_entity.type
_entity.pdbx_description
1 polymer ?
#
loop_
_entity_poly.entity_id
_entity_poly.type
_entity_poly.pdbx_seq_one_letter_code
_entity_poly.pdbx_strand_id
1 'polypeptide(L)'
;MGKICVFAGTTEGRKLIERLQGRGIQIVACAATGYGGERLEGFENVLIRARRMNAEEMADFFQTEKFDLVVDATHPYAHLATENIQSACSEAGTEYFRLQRESETGEADGIWVSDVERCIEFLNDTRGNVFLTTGSKDLPRFCANEELRVRIYARVLPIKRSLDICAECGISGERIIAMQGPFEEELNAAMFRMADARYVVTKDTGSAGGYAEKIRAAQKAGAQAVIIGRPQQADGVGLDELAIRIEERFGLMPLRKKVSLVGIGMGDRASHTVGMERVLRQADSLIGAQRMLESVDTQGKACYASVLAEDIAQIIRDDPRSRHFAILLSGDTGFYSGARKLAGVLDGMEVEVLPGIGSLSYLCAKLHRPWEDVRSVSLHGRECDLIGEVRRNGAVFSLLGGTDGAKHAIQRLCAAGLDELTIHIGEKLGYADEKITSGSIRELMRGEYDPLSVLLIENPKSDDYVVTHGLEDDAFERGEVPMTKAEVRSICLSKLRLTQGAVAYDVGAGSGSVSVEMAIQAVRGRVYAIEMKKEAAILAQKNKEKFDLVNLEVIHGKAPDALVDLPVPTHAFIGGSSGNLKDIIDCLLDKNPNVRIVANAVTLETITELSELSKAFDSCDISAVSVAKPRALGRYRLMTALNPVYIFTLQNGVDA
;
A
#
# COMPACT_ATOMS: atom_id res chain seq x y z
N MET A 1 17.88 -34.12 14.34
CA MET A 1 17.30 -33.38 13.20
C MET A 1 16.16 -34.24 12.70
N GLY A 2 14.93 -33.71 12.64
CA GLY A 2 13.77 -34.52 12.24
C GLY A 2 13.91 -35.01 10.80
N LYS A 3 13.48 -36.23 10.51
CA LYS A 3 13.58 -36.86 9.19
C LYS A 3 12.22 -37.39 8.75
N ILE A 4 11.71 -36.89 7.63
CA ILE A 4 10.39 -37.25 7.11
C ILE A 4 10.48 -37.89 5.72
N CYS A 5 9.59 -38.83 5.45
CA CYS A 5 9.40 -39.40 4.11
C CYS A 5 8.09 -38.88 3.52
N VAL A 6 8.12 -38.32 2.32
CA VAL A 6 6.92 -37.81 1.64
C VAL A 6 6.73 -38.57 0.32
N PHE A 7 5.65 -39.34 0.22
CA PHE A 7 5.25 -39.98 -1.04
C PHE A 7 4.54 -38.95 -1.94
N ALA A 8 5.31 -38.09 -2.60
CA ALA A 8 4.84 -36.92 -3.34
C ALA A 8 4.29 -37.25 -4.74
N GLY A 9 3.24 -38.08 -4.79
CA GLY A 9 2.54 -38.43 -6.04
C GLY A 9 1.56 -37.36 -6.55
N THR A 10 1.46 -36.23 -5.86
CA THR A 10 0.47 -35.16 -6.11
C THR A 10 1.09 -33.76 -5.97
N THR A 11 0.38 -32.74 -6.45
CA THR A 11 0.76 -31.32 -6.34
C THR A 11 0.93 -30.88 -4.87
N GLU A 12 0.11 -31.42 -3.99
CA GLU A 12 0.02 -31.11 -2.56
C GLU A 12 1.23 -31.69 -1.83
N GLY A 13 1.64 -32.91 -2.19
CA GLY A 13 2.91 -33.47 -1.72
C GLY A 13 4.09 -32.59 -2.12
N ARG A 14 4.10 -32.05 -3.34
CA ARG A 14 5.12 -31.10 -3.80
C ARG A 14 5.08 -29.79 -3.00
N LYS A 15 3.90 -29.19 -2.82
CA LYS A 15 3.71 -27.97 -2.03
C LYS A 15 4.15 -28.15 -0.57
N LEU A 16 3.88 -29.32 0.01
CA LEU A 16 4.34 -29.65 1.37
C LEU A 16 5.87 -29.69 1.45
N ILE A 17 6.53 -30.33 0.47
CA ILE A 17 8.00 -30.35 0.39
C ILE A 17 8.55 -28.93 0.23
N GLU A 18 7.98 -28.14 -0.68
CA GLU A 18 8.36 -26.75 -0.92
C GLU A 18 8.21 -25.87 0.33
N ARG A 19 7.22 -26.16 1.18
CA ARG A 19 6.98 -25.47 2.46
C ARG A 19 8.00 -25.84 3.54
N LEU A 20 8.51 -27.06 3.52
CA LEU A 20 9.32 -27.62 4.60
C LEU A 20 10.83 -27.66 4.29
N GLN A 21 11.22 -27.60 3.01
CA GLN A 21 12.63 -27.63 2.59
C GLN A 21 13.45 -26.52 3.27
N GLY A 22 14.71 -26.83 3.58
CA GLY A 22 15.65 -25.86 4.17
C GLY A 22 15.37 -25.43 5.60
N ARG A 23 14.34 -25.98 6.28
CA ARG A 23 13.90 -25.52 7.62
C ARG A 23 14.42 -26.38 8.78
N GLY A 24 15.50 -27.13 8.58
CA GLY A 24 16.11 -27.94 9.64
C GLY A 24 15.48 -29.33 9.84
N ILE A 25 14.72 -29.81 8.84
CA ILE A 25 14.31 -31.21 8.72
C ILE A 25 14.88 -31.82 7.44
N GLN A 26 15.20 -33.11 7.49
CA GLN A 26 15.64 -33.87 6.33
C GLN A 26 14.42 -34.50 5.65
N ILE A 27 14.24 -34.21 4.36
CA ILE A 27 13.08 -34.69 3.60
C ILE A 27 13.55 -35.74 2.58
N VAL A 28 12.90 -36.89 2.57
CA VAL A 28 13.06 -37.91 1.53
C VAL A 28 11.77 -37.99 0.72
N ALA A 29 11.82 -37.54 -0.53
CA ALA A 29 10.69 -37.51 -1.44
C ALA A 29 10.66 -38.77 -2.31
N CYS A 30 9.56 -39.54 -2.23
CA CYS A 30 9.38 -40.77 -2.99
C CYS A 30 8.39 -40.58 -4.15
N ALA A 31 8.77 -41.03 -5.34
CA ALA A 31 7.93 -41.04 -6.53
C ALA A 31 7.89 -42.44 -7.18
N ALA A 32 6.73 -42.83 -7.69
CA ALA A 32 6.52 -44.15 -8.30
C ALA A 32 7.12 -44.30 -9.70
N THR A 33 7.57 -43.21 -10.34
CA THR A 33 8.09 -43.18 -11.72
C THR A 33 9.23 -42.19 -11.85
N GLY A 34 10.12 -42.37 -12.83
CA GLY A 34 11.20 -41.42 -13.14
C GLY A 34 10.69 -40.02 -13.45
N TYR A 35 9.63 -39.91 -14.26
CA TYR A 35 8.97 -38.63 -14.56
C TYR A 35 8.41 -37.92 -13.31
N GLY A 36 7.90 -38.67 -12.34
CA GLY A 36 7.48 -38.10 -11.04
C GLY A 36 8.67 -37.60 -10.21
N GLY A 37 9.83 -38.24 -10.35
CA GLY A 37 11.10 -37.82 -9.73
C GLY A 37 11.63 -36.51 -10.31
N GLU A 38 11.64 -36.37 -11.64
CA GLU A 38 12.06 -35.13 -12.33
C GLU A 38 11.30 -33.89 -11.85
N ARG A 39 10.00 -34.04 -11.52
CA ARG A 39 9.16 -32.94 -11.00
C ARG A 39 9.47 -32.52 -9.55
N LEU A 40 10.28 -33.32 -8.87
CA LEU A 40 10.77 -33.08 -7.52
C LEU A 40 12.23 -32.63 -7.51
N GLU A 41 12.89 -32.58 -8.67
CA GLU A 41 14.25 -32.06 -8.81
C GLU A 41 14.27 -30.53 -8.65
N GLY A 42 15.35 -30.00 -8.06
CA GLY A 42 15.55 -28.56 -7.83
C GLY A 42 15.24 -28.07 -6.41
N PHE A 43 14.75 -28.93 -5.51
CA PHE A 43 14.59 -28.58 -4.09
C PHE A 43 15.90 -28.75 -3.31
N GLU A 44 16.27 -27.75 -2.51
CA GLU A 44 17.48 -27.79 -1.69
C GLU A 44 17.28 -28.72 -0.49
N ASN A 45 18.28 -29.58 -0.21
CA ASN A 45 18.27 -30.51 0.93
C ASN A 45 17.12 -31.54 0.94
N VAL A 46 16.60 -31.92 -0.23
CA VAL A 46 15.61 -33.00 -0.41
C VAL A 46 16.26 -34.18 -1.13
N LEU A 47 16.20 -35.38 -0.54
CA LEU A 47 16.67 -36.61 -1.17
C LEU A 47 15.53 -37.23 -2.00
N ILE A 48 15.75 -37.40 -3.31
CA ILE A 48 14.72 -37.96 -4.21
C ILE A 48 14.95 -39.45 -4.40
N ARG A 49 13.89 -40.26 -4.25
CA ARG A 49 13.89 -41.68 -4.64
C ARG A 49 12.74 -41.99 -5.59
N ALA A 50 13.08 -42.19 -6.85
CA ALA A 50 12.15 -42.57 -7.91
C ALA A 50 12.19 -44.09 -8.17
N ARG A 51 11.60 -44.88 -7.29
CA ARG A 51 11.45 -46.34 -7.47
C ARG A 51 10.11 -46.83 -6.95
N ARG A 52 9.54 -47.84 -7.60
CA ARG A 52 8.42 -48.60 -7.02
C ARG A 52 8.94 -49.47 -5.89
N MET A 53 8.15 -49.59 -4.83
CA MET A 53 8.41 -50.47 -3.69
C MET A 53 7.12 -51.21 -3.35
N ASN A 54 7.23 -52.45 -2.92
CA ASN A 54 6.14 -53.18 -2.26
C ASN A 54 6.12 -52.89 -0.75
N ALA A 55 5.18 -53.48 -0.01
CA ALA A 55 5.04 -53.23 1.44
C ALA A 55 6.29 -53.66 2.25
N GLU A 56 6.86 -54.84 1.98
CA GLU A 56 8.07 -55.33 2.67
C GLU A 56 9.28 -54.42 2.41
N GLU A 57 9.50 -54.04 1.15
CA GLU A 57 10.58 -53.12 0.76
C GLU A 57 10.40 -51.72 1.39
N MET A 58 9.15 -51.27 1.58
CA MET A 58 8.86 -50.02 2.29
C MET A 58 9.12 -50.15 3.79
N ALA A 59 8.75 -51.27 4.42
CA ALA A 59 8.99 -51.50 5.85
C ALA A 59 10.49 -51.53 6.17
N ASP A 60 11.26 -52.29 5.39
CA ASP A 60 12.73 -52.33 5.48
C ASP A 60 13.34 -50.95 5.29
N PHE A 61 12.84 -50.19 4.31
CA PHE A 61 13.27 -48.83 4.04
C PHE A 61 12.99 -47.90 5.22
N PHE A 62 11.80 -47.97 5.82
CA PHE A 62 11.44 -47.13 6.96
C PHE A 62 12.27 -47.46 8.21
N GLN A 63 12.53 -48.74 8.48
CA GLN A 63 13.37 -49.19 9.59
C GLN A 63 14.85 -48.80 9.40
N THR A 64 15.36 -48.92 8.18
CA THR A 64 16.76 -48.61 7.86
C THR A 64 17.02 -47.10 7.94
N GLU A 65 16.15 -46.30 7.33
CA GLU A 65 16.33 -44.86 7.27
C GLU A 65 15.86 -44.14 8.54
N LYS A 66 15.07 -44.81 9.39
CA LYS A 66 14.51 -44.31 10.66
C LYS A 66 13.78 -42.98 10.50
N PHE A 67 12.71 -42.98 9.73
CA PHE A 67 11.86 -41.80 9.58
C PHE A 67 11.08 -41.53 10.87
N ASP A 68 10.96 -40.26 11.26
CA ASP A 68 10.09 -39.82 12.35
C ASP A 68 8.62 -39.76 11.91
N LEU A 69 8.39 -39.49 10.62
CA LEU A 69 7.06 -39.36 10.04
C LEU A 69 7.05 -39.76 8.56
N VAL A 70 6.03 -40.51 8.15
CA VAL A 70 5.70 -40.78 6.75
C VAL A 70 4.43 -40.01 6.36
N VAL A 71 4.54 -39.20 5.31
CA VAL A 71 3.41 -38.48 4.72
C VAL A 71 3.05 -39.14 3.39
N ASP A 72 1.83 -39.65 3.33
CA ASP A 72 1.25 -40.23 2.14
C ASP A 72 0.48 -39.16 1.36
N ALA A 73 1.14 -38.62 0.34
CA ALA A 73 0.58 -37.69 -0.63
C ALA A 73 0.39 -38.36 -2.01
N THR A 74 0.14 -39.66 -2.02
CA THR A 74 -0.10 -40.40 -3.27
C THR A 74 -1.43 -39.98 -3.91
N HIS A 75 -1.59 -40.28 -5.21
CA HIS A 75 -2.84 -39.97 -5.89
C HIS A 75 -4.02 -40.70 -5.23
N PRO A 76 -5.21 -40.08 -5.10
CA PRO A 76 -6.40 -40.75 -4.54
C PRO A 76 -6.81 -42.08 -5.19
N TYR A 77 -6.34 -42.38 -6.40
CA TYR A 77 -6.64 -43.62 -7.12
C TYR A 77 -5.53 -44.68 -6.93
N ALA A 78 -4.48 -44.37 -6.18
CA ALA A 78 -3.35 -45.26 -5.90
C ALA A 78 -3.62 -46.09 -4.63
N HIS A 79 -4.74 -46.81 -4.60
CA HIS A 79 -5.20 -47.60 -3.43
C HIS A 79 -4.12 -48.58 -2.95
N LEU A 80 -3.56 -49.37 -3.87
CA LEU A 80 -2.50 -50.33 -3.54
C LEU A 80 -1.25 -49.67 -2.94
N ALA A 81 -0.87 -48.48 -3.41
CA ALA A 81 0.28 -47.76 -2.85
C ALA A 81 -0.03 -47.25 -1.43
N THR A 82 -1.25 -46.76 -1.22
CA THR A 82 -1.74 -46.29 0.08
C THR A 82 -1.74 -47.40 1.11
N GLU A 83 -2.32 -48.56 0.77
CA GLU A 83 -2.35 -49.76 1.61
C GLU A 83 -0.94 -50.25 1.95
N ASN A 84 -0.05 -50.30 0.95
CA ASN A 84 1.35 -50.69 1.17
C ASN A 84 2.07 -49.74 2.13
N ILE A 85 1.89 -48.41 1.98
CA ILE A 85 2.50 -47.41 2.86
C ILE A 85 1.97 -47.56 4.29
N GLN A 86 0.65 -47.70 4.46
CA GLN A 86 0.03 -47.86 5.77
C GLN A 86 0.51 -49.14 6.47
N SER A 87 0.51 -50.28 5.76
CA SER A 87 0.99 -51.56 6.27
C SER A 87 2.46 -51.46 6.69
N ALA A 88 3.31 -50.88 5.83
CA ALA A 88 4.73 -50.71 6.10
C ALA A 88 5.01 -49.77 7.29
N CYS A 89 4.22 -48.70 7.46
CA CYS A 89 4.33 -47.82 8.63
C CYS A 89 3.95 -48.56 9.91
N SER A 90 2.87 -49.35 9.89
CA SER A 90 2.44 -50.16 11.04
C SER A 90 3.49 -51.19 11.44
N GLU A 91 4.13 -51.83 10.47
CA GLU A 91 5.18 -52.83 10.71
C GLU A 91 6.49 -52.20 11.20
N ALA A 92 6.88 -51.05 10.64
CA ALA A 92 8.08 -50.33 11.05
C ALA A 92 7.91 -49.54 12.37
N GLY A 93 6.67 -49.39 12.87
CA GLY A 93 6.35 -48.54 14.02
C GLY A 93 6.52 -47.04 13.72
N THR A 94 6.41 -46.65 12.46
CA THR A 94 6.61 -45.27 12.00
C THR A 94 5.28 -44.53 11.95
N GLU A 95 5.26 -43.29 12.42
CA GLU A 95 4.05 -42.47 12.38
C GLU A 95 3.62 -42.14 10.94
N TYR A 96 2.31 -42.11 10.71
CA TYR A 96 1.71 -41.98 9.39
C TYR A 96 0.68 -40.85 9.36
N PHE A 97 0.77 -39.98 8.35
CA PHE A 97 -0.29 -39.04 7.98
C PHE A 97 -0.65 -39.20 6.50
N ARG A 98 -1.96 -39.25 6.22
CA ARG A 98 -2.49 -39.11 4.87
C ARG A 98 -2.70 -37.63 4.55
N LEU A 99 -2.00 -37.12 3.54
CA LEU A 99 -2.25 -35.77 3.02
C LEU A 99 -3.44 -35.81 2.08
N GLN A 100 -4.54 -35.19 2.50
CA GLN A 100 -5.73 -35.05 1.69
C GLN A 100 -5.59 -33.81 0.79
N ARG A 101 -5.97 -33.96 -0.47
CA ARG A 101 -6.13 -32.79 -1.35
C ARG A 101 -7.39 -32.07 -0.89
N GLU A 102 -7.33 -30.75 -0.74
CA GLU A 102 -8.56 -29.96 -0.56
C GLU A 102 -9.51 -30.30 -1.71
N SER A 103 -10.70 -30.77 -1.35
CA SER A 103 -11.77 -30.82 -2.30
C SER A 103 -12.19 -29.38 -2.56
N GLU A 104 -12.07 -28.92 -3.80
CA GLU A 104 -12.96 -27.88 -4.31
C GLU A 104 -14.38 -28.47 -4.33
N THR A 105 -14.94 -28.78 -3.16
CA THR A 105 -16.35 -29.07 -2.94
C THR A 105 -17.09 -27.74 -2.95
N GLY A 106 -17.08 -27.08 -4.10
CA GLY A 106 -18.34 -26.59 -4.60
C GLY A 106 -19.02 -27.80 -5.22
N GLU A 107 -20.21 -28.16 -4.79
CA GLU A 107 -21.08 -29.04 -5.57
C GLU A 107 -21.18 -28.44 -6.97
N ALA A 108 -20.34 -28.92 -7.88
CA ALA A 108 -20.37 -28.48 -9.27
C ALA A 108 -21.75 -28.87 -9.81
N ASP A 109 -22.45 -27.89 -10.38
CA ASP A 109 -23.77 -28.08 -10.96
C ASP A 109 -23.69 -29.11 -12.09
N GLY A 110 -24.20 -30.31 -11.81
CA GLY A 110 -23.99 -31.51 -12.63
C GLY A 110 -24.57 -32.76 -11.99
N ILE A 111 -24.77 -33.81 -12.78
CA ILE A 111 -25.30 -35.09 -12.34
C ILE A 111 -24.16 -35.96 -11.85
N TRP A 112 -24.19 -36.31 -10.57
CA TRP A 112 -23.17 -37.16 -9.97
C TRP A 112 -23.55 -38.63 -10.06
N VAL A 113 -22.60 -39.46 -10.51
CA VAL A 113 -22.73 -40.92 -10.59
C VAL A 113 -21.54 -41.59 -9.91
N SER A 114 -21.77 -42.73 -9.25
CA SER A 114 -20.77 -43.42 -8.42
C SER A 114 -19.59 -43.99 -9.21
N ASP A 115 -19.85 -44.38 -10.46
CA ASP A 115 -18.90 -45.10 -11.30
C ASP A 115 -19.32 -45.04 -12.78
N VAL A 116 -18.51 -45.68 -13.65
CA VAL A 116 -18.75 -45.73 -15.09
C VAL A 116 -20.02 -46.50 -15.45
N GLU A 117 -20.37 -47.57 -14.70
CA GLU A 117 -21.59 -48.35 -15.01
C GLU A 117 -22.84 -47.52 -14.72
N ARG A 118 -22.87 -46.84 -13.57
CA ARG A 118 -23.99 -45.95 -13.23
C ARG A 118 -24.12 -44.77 -14.19
N CYS A 119 -22.99 -44.30 -14.73
CA CYS A 119 -22.98 -43.31 -15.80
C CYS A 119 -23.64 -43.84 -17.08
N ILE A 120 -23.33 -45.08 -17.48
CA ILE A 120 -23.89 -45.73 -18.67
C ILE A 120 -25.39 -45.97 -18.49
N GLU A 121 -25.82 -46.48 -17.33
CA GLU A 121 -27.23 -46.64 -16.98
C GLU A 121 -27.99 -45.32 -17.11
N PHE A 122 -27.46 -44.25 -16.50
CA PHE A 122 -28.05 -42.92 -16.62
C PHE A 122 -28.17 -42.46 -18.09
N LEU A 123 -27.10 -42.60 -18.88
CA LEU A 123 -27.08 -42.14 -20.27
C LEU A 123 -28.00 -42.95 -21.18
N ASN A 124 -28.21 -44.24 -20.91
CA ASN A 124 -29.14 -45.08 -21.66
C ASN A 124 -30.58 -44.55 -21.56
N ASP A 125 -30.96 -43.95 -20.43
CA ASP A 125 -32.31 -43.39 -20.21
C ASP A 125 -32.46 -41.92 -20.70
N THR A 126 -31.44 -41.37 -21.37
CA THR A 126 -31.45 -39.98 -21.85
C THR A 126 -31.52 -39.85 -23.37
N ARG A 127 -31.66 -38.62 -23.88
CA ARG A 127 -31.63 -38.29 -25.33
C ARG A 127 -30.72 -37.10 -25.59
N GLY A 128 -30.00 -37.10 -26.72
CA GLY A 128 -29.08 -36.04 -27.14
C GLY A 128 -27.64 -36.55 -27.26
N ASN A 129 -26.75 -35.74 -27.84
CA ASN A 129 -25.36 -36.13 -28.02
C ASN A 129 -24.58 -36.13 -26.70
N VAL A 130 -23.65 -37.06 -26.56
CA VAL A 130 -22.83 -37.28 -25.36
C VAL A 130 -21.37 -37.05 -25.71
N PHE A 131 -20.75 -36.07 -25.06
CA PHE A 131 -19.33 -35.78 -25.23
C PHE A 131 -18.51 -36.44 -24.13
N LEU A 132 -17.69 -37.43 -24.48
CA LEU A 132 -16.82 -38.13 -23.54
C LEU A 132 -15.46 -37.45 -23.44
N THR A 133 -15.15 -36.94 -22.24
CA THR A 133 -13.83 -36.39 -21.91
C THR A 133 -12.96 -37.36 -21.09
N THR A 134 -13.39 -38.62 -20.98
CA THR A 134 -12.80 -39.67 -20.12
C THR A 134 -11.67 -40.46 -20.78
N GLY A 135 -11.38 -40.19 -22.06
CA GLY A 135 -10.34 -40.86 -22.85
C GLY A 135 -10.80 -42.20 -23.46
N SER A 136 -9.85 -42.94 -24.05
CA SER A 136 -10.15 -44.18 -24.79
C SER A 136 -10.32 -45.42 -23.92
N LYS A 137 -9.88 -45.40 -22.65
CA LYS A 137 -9.84 -46.60 -21.77
C LYS A 137 -11.24 -47.18 -21.50
N ASP A 138 -12.21 -46.33 -21.18
CA ASP A 138 -13.57 -46.76 -20.84
C ASP A 138 -14.52 -46.71 -22.05
N LEU A 139 -14.06 -46.19 -23.20
CA LEU A 139 -14.88 -46.03 -24.41
C LEU A 139 -15.58 -47.34 -24.85
N PRO A 140 -14.94 -48.53 -24.82
CA PRO A 140 -15.63 -49.78 -25.17
C PRO A 140 -16.88 -50.07 -24.34
N ARG A 141 -16.90 -49.64 -23.06
CA ARG A 141 -18.06 -49.83 -22.16
C ARG A 141 -19.22 -48.94 -22.57
N PHE A 142 -18.95 -47.67 -22.87
CA PHE A 142 -19.96 -46.73 -23.37
C PHE A 142 -20.54 -47.14 -24.74
N CYS A 143 -19.74 -47.82 -25.56
CA CYS A 143 -20.13 -48.27 -26.91
C CYS A 143 -20.84 -49.63 -26.95
N ALA A 144 -21.04 -50.29 -25.80
CA ALA A 144 -21.70 -51.60 -25.73
C ALA A 144 -23.19 -51.54 -26.11
N ASN A 145 -23.86 -50.41 -25.85
CA ASN A 145 -25.23 -50.15 -26.28
C ASN A 145 -25.23 -49.40 -27.62
N GLU A 146 -25.89 -49.94 -28.64
CA GLU A 146 -25.92 -49.34 -29.99
C GLU A 146 -26.59 -47.96 -30.02
N GLU A 147 -27.66 -47.75 -29.26
CA GLU A 147 -28.37 -46.47 -29.19
C GLU A 147 -27.52 -45.38 -28.52
N LEU A 148 -26.73 -45.76 -27.51
CA LEU A 148 -25.79 -44.84 -26.88
C LEU A 148 -24.59 -44.56 -27.81
N ARG A 149 -24.04 -45.60 -28.45
CA ARG A 149 -22.89 -45.52 -29.36
C ARG A 149 -23.08 -44.49 -30.47
N VAL A 150 -24.27 -44.43 -31.07
CA VAL A 150 -24.53 -43.50 -32.19
C VAL A 150 -24.55 -42.02 -31.77
N ARG A 151 -24.62 -41.74 -30.46
CA ARG A 151 -24.68 -40.37 -29.88
C ARG A 151 -23.35 -39.91 -29.27
N ILE A 152 -22.34 -40.77 -29.24
CA ILE A 152 -21.05 -40.47 -28.58
C ILE A 152 -20.13 -39.66 -29.49
N TYR A 153 -19.63 -38.55 -28.97
CA TYR A 153 -18.43 -37.86 -29.41
C TYR A 153 -17.29 -38.17 -28.44
N ALA A 154 -16.21 -38.77 -28.93
CA ALA A 154 -15.11 -39.22 -28.10
C ALA A 154 -13.88 -38.32 -28.27
N ARG A 155 -13.44 -37.68 -27.18
CA ARG A 155 -12.14 -37.00 -27.15
C ARG A 155 -11.06 -37.94 -26.64
N VAL A 156 -10.09 -38.25 -27.48
CA VAL A 156 -9.01 -39.20 -27.19
C VAL A 156 -7.64 -38.61 -27.54
N LEU A 157 -6.57 -39.22 -27.03
CA LEU A 157 -5.21 -38.83 -27.40
C LEU A 157 -4.92 -39.18 -28.87
N PRO A 158 -4.12 -38.37 -29.58
CA PRO A 158 -3.77 -38.59 -30.99
C PRO A 158 -2.68 -39.67 -31.16
N ILE A 159 -2.93 -40.86 -30.59
CA ILE A 159 -2.03 -42.02 -30.67
C ILE A 159 -2.75 -43.20 -31.33
N LYS A 160 -2.01 -44.03 -32.08
CA LYS A 160 -2.56 -45.16 -32.83
C LYS A 160 -3.50 -46.03 -31.99
N ARG A 161 -3.07 -46.42 -30.78
CA ARG A 161 -3.87 -47.25 -29.87
C ARG A 161 -5.24 -46.65 -29.53
N SER A 162 -5.33 -45.33 -29.32
CA SER A 162 -6.60 -44.69 -28.99
C SER A 162 -7.54 -44.62 -30.19
N LEU A 163 -6.98 -44.40 -31.38
CA LEU A 163 -7.74 -44.38 -32.64
C LEU A 163 -8.22 -45.79 -33.03
N ASP A 164 -7.37 -46.81 -32.84
CA ASP A 164 -7.74 -48.22 -33.03
C ASP A 164 -8.95 -48.57 -32.14
N ILE A 165 -8.94 -48.19 -30.85
CA ILE A 165 -10.07 -48.40 -29.93
C ILE A 165 -11.34 -47.70 -30.43
N CYS A 166 -11.25 -46.46 -30.92
CA CYS A 166 -12.43 -45.76 -31.48
C CYS A 166 -13.00 -46.49 -32.71
N ALA A 167 -12.13 -46.98 -33.60
CA ALA A 167 -12.52 -47.72 -34.79
C ALA A 167 -13.16 -49.08 -34.44
N GLU A 168 -12.57 -49.83 -33.50
CA GLU A 168 -13.12 -51.08 -32.97
C GLU A 168 -14.48 -50.87 -32.29
N CYS A 169 -14.66 -49.72 -31.63
CA CYS A 169 -15.94 -49.33 -31.03
C CYS A 169 -16.99 -48.87 -32.05
N GLY A 170 -16.65 -48.75 -33.34
CA GLY A 170 -17.58 -48.29 -34.38
C GLY A 170 -17.93 -46.81 -34.34
N ILE A 171 -17.07 -45.96 -33.76
CA ILE A 171 -17.28 -44.50 -33.76
C ILE A 171 -16.88 -43.94 -35.13
N SER A 172 -17.80 -43.19 -35.76
CA SER A 172 -17.56 -42.49 -37.04
C SER A 172 -16.46 -41.44 -36.88
N GLY A 173 -15.64 -41.23 -37.92
CA GLY A 173 -14.54 -40.26 -37.88
C GLY A 173 -14.98 -38.83 -37.53
N GLU A 174 -16.19 -38.43 -37.91
CA GLU A 174 -16.78 -37.11 -37.58
C GLU A 174 -17.05 -36.91 -36.08
N ARG A 175 -17.06 -38.01 -35.31
CA ARG A 175 -17.33 -38.06 -33.86
C ARG A 175 -16.08 -38.31 -33.02
N ILE A 176 -14.90 -38.32 -33.66
CA ILE A 176 -13.62 -38.52 -32.98
C ILE A 176 -12.86 -37.18 -32.93
N ILE A 177 -12.55 -36.73 -31.71
CA ILE A 177 -11.67 -35.58 -31.49
C ILE A 177 -10.34 -36.09 -30.93
N ALA A 178 -9.33 -36.21 -31.80
CA ALA A 178 -8.00 -36.69 -31.44
C ALA A 178 -7.08 -35.51 -31.09
N MET A 179 -6.97 -35.16 -29.81
CA MET A 179 -6.20 -34.00 -29.33
C MET A 179 -5.55 -34.25 -27.98
N GLN A 180 -4.42 -33.60 -27.71
CA GLN A 180 -3.73 -33.64 -26.41
C GLN A 180 -3.93 -32.31 -25.67
N GLY A 181 -4.36 -32.39 -24.41
CA GLY A 181 -4.56 -31.22 -23.53
C GLY A 181 -3.26 -30.75 -22.84
N PRO A 182 -3.34 -29.77 -21.92
CA PRO A 182 -4.56 -29.23 -21.30
C PRO A 182 -5.42 -28.37 -22.24
N PHE A 183 -6.71 -28.24 -21.92
CA PHE A 183 -7.68 -27.46 -22.71
C PHE A 183 -8.34 -26.40 -21.86
N GLU A 184 -8.28 -25.14 -22.30
CA GLU A 184 -8.98 -24.01 -21.65
C GLU A 184 -10.51 -24.10 -21.82
N GLU A 185 -11.22 -23.31 -21.02
CA GLU A 185 -12.70 -23.29 -21.00
C GLU A 185 -13.29 -23.01 -22.39
N GLU A 186 -12.79 -22.01 -23.10
CA GLU A 186 -13.27 -21.57 -24.42
C GLU A 186 -13.21 -22.70 -25.45
N LEU A 187 -12.09 -23.43 -25.47
CA LEU A 187 -11.88 -24.52 -26.42
C LEU A 187 -12.78 -25.72 -26.09
N ASN A 188 -12.94 -26.04 -24.80
CA ASN A 188 -13.91 -27.05 -24.37
C ASN A 188 -15.33 -26.66 -24.81
N ALA A 189 -15.75 -25.41 -24.56
CA ALA A 189 -17.09 -24.93 -24.90
C ALA A 189 -17.33 -24.91 -26.42
N ALA A 190 -16.29 -24.64 -27.22
CA ALA A 190 -16.36 -24.74 -28.68
C ALA A 190 -16.57 -26.20 -29.14
N MET A 191 -15.81 -27.15 -28.58
CA MET A 191 -15.97 -28.58 -28.90
C MET A 191 -17.33 -29.13 -28.48
N PHE A 192 -17.84 -28.73 -27.31
CA PHE A 192 -19.15 -29.17 -26.84
C PHE A 192 -20.28 -28.64 -27.72
N ARG A 193 -20.21 -27.37 -28.17
CA ARG A 193 -21.15 -26.79 -29.14
C ARG A 193 -21.04 -27.44 -30.52
N MET A 194 -19.82 -27.73 -31.00
CA MET A 194 -19.59 -28.44 -32.26
C MET A 194 -20.28 -29.80 -32.27
N ALA A 195 -20.25 -30.51 -31.13
CA ALA A 195 -20.89 -31.81 -30.98
C ALA A 195 -22.39 -31.74 -30.69
N ASP A 196 -22.98 -30.53 -30.57
CA ASP A 196 -24.33 -30.33 -30.03
C ASP A 196 -24.58 -31.16 -28.75
N ALA A 197 -23.58 -31.13 -27.87
CA ALA A 197 -23.55 -32.02 -26.71
C ALA A 197 -24.63 -31.60 -25.71
N ARG A 198 -25.55 -32.53 -25.42
CA ARG A 198 -26.49 -32.35 -24.30
C ARG A 198 -25.88 -32.81 -22.99
N TYR A 199 -25.00 -33.81 -23.04
CA TYR A 199 -24.31 -34.33 -21.87
C TYR A 199 -22.80 -34.32 -22.08
N VAL A 200 -22.06 -33.85 -21.08
CA VAL A 200 -20.59 -33.92 -21.06
C VAL A 200 -20.18 -34.85 -19.93
N VAL A 201 -19.58 -35.98 -20.27
CA VAL A 201 -19.08 -36.93 -19.26
C VAL A 201 -17.65 -36.58 -18.90
N THR A 202 -17.42 -36.32 -17.62
CA THR A 202 -16.08 -36.09 -17.06
C THR A 202 -15.87 -36.93 -15.80
N LYS A 203 -14.61 -37.21 -15.50
CA LYS A 203 -14.20 -37.73 -14.20
C LYS A 203 -13.79 -36.56 -13.32
N ASP A 204 -14.03 -36.67 -12.02
CA ASP A 204 -13.46 -35.73 -11.06
C ASP A 204 -11.95 -36.01 -10.91
N THR A 205 -11.17 -35.27 -11.71
CA THR A 205 -9.70 -35.35 -11.77
C THR A 205 -8.99 -34.19 -11.05
N GLY A 206 -9.74 -33.27 -10.44
CA GLY A 206 -9.21 -32.02 -9.88
C GLY A 206 -8.56 -31.08 -10.92
N SER A 207 -7.79 -30.11 -10.42
CA SER A 207 -7.19 -29.00 -11.20
C SER A 207 -6.21 -29.45 -12.29
N ALA A 208 -5.38 -30.47 -12.03
CA ALA A 208 -4.41 -30.98 -13.01
C ALA A 208 -5.06 -31.59 -14.28
N GLY A 209 -6.32 -32.02 -14.19
CA GLY A 209 -7.06 -32.62 -15.30
C GLY A 209 -8.02 -31.66 -16.00
N GLY A 210 -8.00 -30.38 -15.65
CA GLY A 210 -8.89 -29.36 -16.21
C GLY A 210 -10.37 -29.58 -15.86
N TYR A 211 -10.66 -30.06 -14.64
CA TYR A 211 -12.03 -30.40 -14.22
C TYR A 211 -12.92 -29.15 -14.22
N ALA A 212 -12.50 -28.07 -13.57
CA ALA A 212 -13.27 -26.85 -13.45
C ALA A 212 -13.55 -26.20 -14.81
N GLU A 213 -12.56 -26.22 -15.71
CA GLU A 213 -12.66 -25.73 -17.08
C GLU A 213 -13.72 -26.51 -17.88
N LYS A 214 -13.82 -27.84 -17.70
CA LYS A 214 -14.83 -28.66 -18.36
C LYS A 214 -16.23 -28.39 -17.83
N ILE A 215 -16.39 -28.18 -16.52
CA ILE A 215 -17.69 -27.87 -15.91
C ILE A 215 -18.19 -26.51 -16.40
N ARG A 216 -17.37 -25.46 -16.30
CA ARG A 216 -17.73 -24.12 -16.80
C ARG A 216 -18.00 -24.15 -18.30
N ALA A 217 -17.20 -24.90 -19.07
CA ALA A 217 -17.43 -25.06 -20.50
C ALA A 217 -18.73 -25.80 -20.82
N ALA A 218 -19.12 -26.81 -20.04
CA ALA A 218 -20.40 -27.51 -20.22
C ALA A 218 -21.57 -26.54 -19.98
N GLN A 219 -21.53 -25.77 -18.89
CA GLN A 219 -22.53 -24.72 -18.59
C GLN A 219 -22.61 -23.67 -19.73
N LYS A 220 -21.46 -23.17 -20.19
CA LYS A 220 -21.36 -22.20 -21.29
C LYS A 220 -21.87 -22.73 -22.63
N ALA A 221 -21.78 -24.05 -22.84
CA ALA A 221 -22.31 -24.73 -24.01
C ALA A 221 -23.79 -25.14 -23.87
N GLY A 222 -24.42 -24.95 -22.70
CA GLY A 222 -25.77 -25.41 -22.41
C GLY A 222 -25.89 -26.93 -22.22
N ALA A 223 -24.76 -27.62 -21.97
CA ALA A 223 -24.69 -29.06 -21.75
C ALA A 223 -24.72 -29.41 -20.26
N GLN A 224 -25.34 -30.52 -19.90
CA GLN A 224 -25.36 -31.03 -18.54
C GLN A 224 -24.11 -31.88 -18.27
N ALA A 225 -23.31 -31.50 -17.27
CA ALA A 225 -22.16 -32.31 -16.88
C ALA A 225 -22.63 -33.58 -16.15
N VAL A 226 -22.13 -34.75 -16.57
CA VAL A 226 -22.28 -36.03 -15.86
C VAL A 226 -20.92 -36.37 -15.27
N ILE A 227 -20.84 -36.33 -13.95
CA ILE A 227 -19.59 -36.37 -13.19
C ILE A 227 -19.49 -37.74 -12.54
N ILE A 228 -18.50 -38.52 -13.00
CA ILE A 228 -18.16 -39.80 -12.38
C ILE A 228 -17.34 -39.48 -11.13
N GLY A 229 -17.97 -39.69 -9.97
CA GLY A 229 -17.46 -39.38 -8.65
C GLY A 229 -16.23 -40.20 -8.26
N ARG A 230 -15.53 -39.74 -7.22
CA ARG A 230 -14.35 -40.43 -6.68
C ARG A 230 -14.80 -41.62 -5.81
N PRO A 231 -14.07 -42.76 -5.81
CA PRO A 231 -14.24 -43.77 -4.78
C PRO A 231 -14.02 -43.16 -3.39
N GLN A 232 -14.73 -43.68 -2.39
CA GLN A 232 -14.71 -43.21 -1.00
C GLN A 232 -13.25 -43.09 -0.51
N GLN A 233 -12.81 -41.87 -0.18
CA GLN A 233 -11.47 -41.63 0.35
C GLN A 233 -11.43 -42.02 1.83
N ALA A 234 -10.32 -42.62 2.26
CA ALA A 234 -10.01 -42.75 3.68
C ALA A 234 -9.71 -41.37 4.30
N ASP A 235 -10.03 -41.20 5.58
CA ASP A 235 -9.81 -39.95 6.33
C ASP A 235 -8.36 -39.46 6.20
N GLY A 236 -8.18 -38.17 5.91
CA GLY A 236 -6.88 -37.53 5.76
C GLY A 236 -6.85 -36.09 6.30
N VAL A 237 -5.65 -35.50 6.35
CA VAL A 237 -5.40 -34.16 6.90
C VAL A 237 -5.13 -33.19 5.75
N GLY A 238 -5.67 -31.97 5.81
CA GLY A 238 -5.41 -30.93 4.81
C GLY A 238 -3.96 -30.44 4.82
N LEU A 239 -3.51 -29.82 3.72
CA LEU A 239 -2.12 -29.36 3.56
C LEU A 239 -1.65 -28.41 4.66
N ASP A 240 -2.45 -27.38 4.96
CA ASP A 240 -2.06 -26.37 5.95
C ASP A 240 -2.06 -26.91 7.37
N GLU A 241 -3.07 -27.70 7.71
CA GLU A 241 -3.17 -28.36 9.01
C GLU A 241 -1.99 -29.33 9.22
N LEU A 242 -1.67 -30.15 8.22
CA LEU A 242 -0.55 -31.08 8.31
C LEU A 242 0.79 -30.34 8.41
N ALA A 243 0.96 -29.26 7.66
CA ALA A 243 2.18 -28.47 7.72
C ALA A 243 2.35 -27.79 9.09
N ILE A 244 1.29 -27.26 9.69
CA ILE A 244 1.34 -26.70 11.06
C ILE A 244 1.72 -27.77 12.07
N ARG A 245 1.12 -28.97 11.99
CA ARG A 245 1.48 -30.09 12.88
C ARG A 245 2.95 -30.49 12.75
N ILE A 246 3.49 -30.51 11.53
CA ILE A 246 4.92 -30.78 11.30
C ILE A 246 5.78 -29.65 11.87
N GLU A 247 5.39 -28.38 11.66
CA GLU A 247 6.08 -27.21 12.19
C GLU A 247 6.16 -27.25 13.72
N GLU A 248 5.03 -27.51 14.41
CA GLU A 248 4.96 -27.65 15.86
C GLU A 248 5.78 -28.84 16.37
N ARG A 249 5.64 -30.01 15.73
CA ARG A 249 6.31 -31.23 16.13
C ARG A 249 7.83 -31.13 16.09
N PHE A 250 8.36 -30.54 15.02
CA PHE A 250 9.80 -30.44 14.82
C PHE A 250 10.39 -29.09 15.27
N GLY A 251 9.58 -28.22 15.89
CA GLY A 251 10.03 -26.91 16.39
C GLY A 251 10.50 -25.97 15.27
N LEU A 252 9.88 -26.04 14.09
CA LEU A 252 10.25 -25.22 12.95
C LEU A 252 9.69 -23.80 13.13
N MET A 253 10.52 -22.78 12.90
CA MET A 253 10.02 -21.39 12.90
C MET A 253 8.93 -21.24 11.84
N PRO A 254 7.76 -20.65 12.15
CA PRO A 254 6.68 -20.45 11.17
C PRO A 254 7.17 -19.73 9.92
N LEU A 255 6.62 -20.07 8.75
CA LEU A 255 6.91 -19.31 7.53
C LEU A 255 6.49 -17.85 7.72
N ARG A 256 7.35 -16.93 7.27
CA ARG A 256 7.01 -15.51 7.26
C ARG A 256 5.75 -15.30 6.44
N LYS A 257 4.79 -14.59 7.01
CA LYS A 257 3.59 -14.15 6.30
C LYS A 257 4.02 -13.14 5.23
N LYS A 258 3.46 -13.28 4.03
CA LYS A 258 3.66 -12.33 2.94
C LYS A 258 2.54 -11.29 2.96
N VAL A 259 2.90 -10.03 2.85
CA VAL A 259 1.98 -8.90 2.87
C VAL A 259 2.25 -8.02 1.66
N SER A 260 1.24 -7.87 0.80
CA SER A 260 1.30 -6.97 -0.34
C SER A 260 0.53 -5.69 -0.01
N LEU A 261 1.20 -4.54 -0.02
CA LEU A 261 0.55 -3.24 0.01
C LEU A 261 0.18 -2.85 -1.41
N VAL A 262 -1.11 -2.69 -1.70
CA VAL A 262 -1.61 -2.55 -3.08
C VAL A 262 -2.40 -1.27 -3.25
N GLY A 263 -1.93 -0.39 -4.13
CA GLY A 263 -2.66 0.80 -4.55
C GLY A 263 -3.80 0.41 -5.50
N ILE A 264 -5.05 0.68 -5.09
CA ILE A 264 -6.24 0.32 -5.88
C ILE A 264 -6.56 1.31 -7.01
N GLY A 265 -5.77 2.37 -7.15
CA GLY A 265 -6.07 3.44 -8.11
C GLY A 265 -7.21 4.34 -7.63
N MET A 266 -8.02 4.83 -8.57
CA MET A 266 -9.14 5.75 -8.28
C MET A 266 -10.38 5.05 -7.73
N GLY A 267 -10.42 3.72 -7.74
CA GLY A 267 -11.53 2.92 -7.25
C GLY A 267 -12.41 2.35 -8.36
N ASP A 268 -12.11 2.67 -9.61
CA ASP A 268 -12.71 2.02 -10.78
C ASP A 268 -11.79 0.98 -11.39
N ARG A 269 -12.39 -0.03 -12.04
CA ARG A 269 -11.66 -1.14 -12.64
C ARG A 269 -10.68 -0.71 -13.74
N ALA A 270 -10.90 0.41 -14.43
CA ALA A 270 -9.97 0.88 -15.45
C ALA A 270 -8.68 1.46 -14.84
N SER A 271 -8.70 1.82 -13.56
CA SER A 271 -7.53 2.28 -12.81
C SER A 271 -6.71 1.15 -12.17
N HIS A 272 -7.18 -0.11 -12.24
CA HIS A 272 -6.47 -1.26 -11.68
C HIS A 272 -5.23 -1.60 -12.50
N THR A 273 -4.12 -1.85 -11.80
CA THR A 273 -2.89 -2.32 -12.44
C THR A 273 -2.90 -3.85 -12.60
N VAL A 274 -2.19 -4.36 -13.61
CA VAL A 274 -1.98 -5.81 -13.76
C VAL A 274 -1.29 -6.41 -12.52
N GLY A 275 -0.44 -5.63 -11.86
CA GLY A 275 0.22 -6.01 -10.61
C GLY A 275 -0.77 -6.22 -9.46
N MET A 276 -1.72 -5.29 -9.28
CA MET A 276 -2.82 -5.42 -8.32
C MET A 276 -3.65 -6.68 -8.60
N GLU A 277 -4.09 -6.87 -9.85
CA GLU A 277 -4.91 -8.02 -10.24
C GLU A 277 -4.19 -9.37 -10.00
N ARG A 278 -2.86 -9.41 -10.20
CA ARG A 278 -2.04 -10.58 -9.84
C ARG A 278 -2.10 -10.84 -8.34
N VAL A 279 -1.89 -9.81 -7.52
CA VAL A 279 -1.91 -9.93 -6.06
C VAL A 279 -3.29 -10.34 -5.57
N LEU A 280 -4.36 -9.72 -6.08
CA LEU A 280 -5.73 -10.09 -5.73
C LEU A 280 -5.98 -11.57 -5.99
N ARG A 281 -5.50 -12.14 -7.12
CA ARG A 281 -5.61 -13.58 -7.40
C ARG A 281 -4.80 -14.45 -6.43
N GLN A 282 -3.60 -14.02 -6.06
CA GLN A 282 -2.65 -14.81 -5.25
C GLN A 282 -2.89 -14.73 -3.74
N ALA A 283 -3.45 -13.63 -3.24
CA ALA A 283 -3.68 -13.44 -1.83
C ALA A 283 -4.79 -14.37 -1.30
N ASP A 284 -4.60 -14.85 -0.07
CA ASP A 284 -5.58 -15.65 0.66
C ASP A 284 -6.64 -14.76 1.32
N SER A 285 -6.21 -13.56 1.76
CA SER A 285 -7.03 -12.61 2.51
C SER A 285 -6.81 -11.18 2.03
N LEU A 286 -7.89 -10.40 2.04
CA LEU A 286 -7.90 -8.98 1.67
C LEU A 286 -8.20 -8.12 2.91
N ILE A 287 -7.47 -7.03 3.08
CA ILE A 287 -7.65 -6.09 4.20
C ILE A 287 -7.70 -4.68 3.64
N GLY A 288 -8.64 -3.85 4.09
CA GLY A 288 -8.70 -2.45 3.66
C GLY A 288 -9.92 -1.73 4.19
N ALA A 289 -10.10 -0.46 3.80
CA ALA A 289 -11.33 0.26 4.10
C ALA A 289 -12.52 -0.42 3.40
N GLN A 290 -13.70 -0.39 4.01
CA GLN A 290 -14.92 -0.99 3.46
C GLN A 290 -15.15 -0.64 1.98
N ARG A 291 -15.07 0.66 1.64
CA ARG A 291 -15.22 1.17 0.26
C ARG A 291 -14.21 0.60 -0.75
N MET A 292 -13.02 0.20 -0.28
CA MET A 292 -11.95 -0.37 -1.13
C MET A 292 -12.15 -1.86 -1.35
N LEU A 293 -12.68 -2.57 -0.35
CA LEU A 293 -13.05 -3.97 -0.48
C LEU A 293 -14.23 -4.12 -1.44
N GLU A 294 -15.19 -3.18 -1.41
CA GLU A 294 -16.34 -3.14 -2.31
C GLU A 294 -15.96 -2.76 -3.77
N SER A 295 -14.81 -2.10 -3.97
CA SER A 295 -14.36 -1.69 -5.31
C SER A 295 -13.57 -2.78 -6.06
N VAL A 296 -13.28 -3.92 -5.43
CA VAL A 296 -12.50 -5.01 -6.04
C VAL A 296 -13.28 -6.32 -6.08
N ASP A 297 -12.94 -7.18 -7.04
CA ASP A 297 -13.45 -8.56 -7.05
C ASP A 297 -12.71 -9.38 -5.98
N THR A 298 -13.41 -9.71 -4.91
CA THR A 298 -12.86 -10.43 -3.77
C THR A 298 -12.71 -11.93 -4.03
N GLN A 299 -13.30 -12.48 -5.09
CA GLN A 299 -13.24 -13.90 -5.45
C GLN A 299 -13.62 -14.85 -4.29
N GLY A 300 -14.50 -14.41 -3.38
CA GLY A 300 -14.92 -15.18 -2.20
C GLY A 300 -13.88 -15.29 -1.09
N LYS A 301 -12.80 -14.51 -1.13
CA LYS A 301 -11.73 -14.51 -0.11
C LYS A 301 -12.16 -13.87 1.19
N ALA A 302 -11.47 -14.22 2.28
CA ALA A 302 -11.68 -13.57 3.56
C ALA A 302 -11.32 -12.08 3.46
N CYS A 303 -12.27 -11.22 3.85
CA CYS A 303 -12.15 -9.77 3.76
C CYS A 303 -12.25 -9.16 5.15
N TYR A 304 -11.29 -8.31 5.51
CA TYR A 304 -11.26 -7.65 6.81
C TYR A 304 -11.29 -6.13 6.63
N ALA A 305 -12.36 -5.50 7.11
CA ALA A 305 -12.50 -4.06 7.06
C ALA A 305 -11.67 -3.40 8.17
N SER A 306 -10.49 -2.87 7.82
CA SER A 306 -9.64 -2.12 8.75
C SER A 306 -8.71 -1.14 8.03
N VAL A 307 -8.42 -0.02 8.68
CA VAL A 307 -7.50 1.03 8.20
C VAL A 307 -6.44 1.40 9.24
N LEU A 308 -6.55 0.89 10.47
CA LEU A 308 -5.61 1.16 11.55
C LEU A 308 -4.45 0.18 11.47
N ALA A 309 -3.22 0.69 11.51
CA ALA A 309 -2.02 -0.11 11.29
C ALA A 309 -1.90 -1.27 12.30
N GLU A 310 -2.19 -1.01 13.58
CA GLU A 310 -2.13 -2.03 14.62
C GLU A 310 -3.20 -3.11 14.45
N ASP A 311 -4.43 -2.72 14.13
CA ASP A 311 -5.53 -3.67 13.88
C ASP A 311 -5.21 -4.57 12.69
N ILE A 312 -4.68 -3.99 11.60
CA ILE A 312 -4.26 -4.74 10.41
C ILE A 312 -3.16 -5.74 10.78
N ALA A 313 -2.15 -5.31 11.54
CA ALA A 313 -1.08 -6.19 11.97
C ALA A 313 -1.59 -7.31 12.89
N GLN A 314 -2.56 -7.01 13.76
CA GLN A 314 -3.18 -7.99 14.65
C GLN A 314 -4.00 -9.02 13.86
N ILE A 315 -4.83 -8.60 12.90
CA ILE A 315 -5.56 -9.48 11.98
C ILE A 315 -4.58 -10.43 11.28
N ILE A 316 -3.48 -9.89 10.75
CA ILE A 316 -2.48 -10.69 10.06
C ILE A 316 -1.85 -11.70 11.01
N ARG A 317 -1.51 -11.34 12.25
CA ARG A 317 -0.91 -12.27 13.23
C ARG A 317 -1.89 -13.37 13.63
N ASP A 318 -3.13 -13.01 13.92
CA ASP A 318 -4.16 -13.90 14.48
C ASP A 318 -4.79 -14.86 13.47
N ASP A 319 -4.62 -14.65 12.17
CA ASP A 319 -5.09 -15.59 11.15
C ASP A 319 -4.06 -16.71 10.91
N PRO A 320 -4.25 -17.94 11.44
CA PRO A 320 -3.29 -19.02 11.25
C PRO A 320 -3.39 -19.67 9.85
N ARG A 321 -4.46 -19.39 9.10
CA ARG A 321 -4.78 -20.05 7.82
C ARG A 321 -4.13 -19.31 6.66
N SER A 322 -4.30 -17.99 6.61
CA SER A 322 -3.76 -17.16 5.54
C SER A 322 -2.23 -17.03 5.64
N ARG A 323 -1.56 -17.02 4.48
CA ARG A 323 -0.11 -16.81 4.36
C ARG A 323 0.20 -15.60 3.50
N HIS A 324 -0.65 -15.26 2.55
CA HIS A 324 -0.54 -14.08 1.70
C HIS A 324 -1.72 -13.14 1.93
N PHE A 325 -1.42 -11.96 2.47
CA PHE A 325 -2.40 -10.89 2.70
C PHE A 325 -2.21 -9.77 1.68
N ALA A 326 -3.30 -9.27 1.11
CA ALA A 326 -3.29 -8.04 0.33
C ALA A 326 -3.95 -6.91 1.14
N ILE A 327 -3.19 -5.87 1.43
CA ILE A 327 -3.70 -4.65 2.06
C ILE A 327 -4.01 -3.65 0.95
N LEU A 328 -5.30 -3.35 0.77
CA LEU A 328 -5.81 -2.43 -0.23
C LEU A 328 -5.72 -1.00 0.28
N LEU A 329 -5.11 -0.13 -0.53
CA LEU A 329 -4.85 1.27 -0.22
C LEU A 329 -5.36 2.16 -1.35
N SER A 330 -6.03 3.27 -1.01
CA SER A 330 -6.55 4.23 -2.01
C SER A 330 -5.43 4.81 -2.86
N GLY A 331 -5.66 4.96 -4.16
CA GLY A 331 -4.74 5.64 -5.06
C GLY A 331 -3.41 4.92 -5.20
N ASP A 332 -2.33 5.66 -4.97
CA ASP A 332 -0.96 5.17 -5.02
C ASP A 332 -0.40 4.93 -3.61
N THR A 333 0.36 3.85 -3.43
CA THR A 333 0.96 3.47 -2.12
C THR A 333 2.04 4.44 -1.65
N GLY A 334 2.69 5.16 -2.56
CA GLY A 334 3.73 6.15 -2.25
C GLY A 334 3.19 7.57 -2.01
N PHE A 335 1.95 7.86 -2.41
CA PHE A 335 1.41 9.22 -2.40
C PHE A 335 0.36 9.44 -1.30
N TYR A 336 0.77 10.00 -0.17
CA TYR A 336 -0.09 10.30 1.00
C TYR A 336 -0.93 9.11 1.50
N SER A 337 -0.45 7.89 1.30
CA SER A 337 -1.12 6.64 1.64
C SER A 337 -0.85 6.16 3.08
N GLY A 338 -1.71 5.24 3.56
CA GLY A 338 -1.54 4.51 4.80
C GLY A 338 -0.32 3.58 4.83
N ALA A 339 0.29 3.28 3.67
CA ALA A 339 1.46 2.41 3.55
C ALA A 339 2.60 2.80 4.52
N ARG A 340 2.88 4.10 4.68
CA ARG A 340 3.94 4.58 5.58
C ARG A 340 3.72 4.17 7.04
N LYS A 341 2.47 4.14 7.50
CA LYS A 341 2.13 3.76 8.88
C LYS A 341 2.24 2.24 9.10
N LEU A 342 2.16 1.46 8.02
CA LEU A 342 2.24 -0.01 8.08
C LEU A 342 3.69 -0.51 8.14
N ALA A 343 4.67 0.28 7.68
CA ALA A 343 6.06 -0.16 7.57
C ALA A 343 6.65 -0.71 8.87
N GLY A 344 6.37 -0.10 10.02
CA GLY A 344 6.92 -0.55 11.32
C GLY A 344 6.16 -1.69 11.99
N VAL A 345 4.84 -1.81 11.76
CA VAL A 345 4.01 -2.83 12.42
C VAL A 345 4.05 -4.20 11.73
N LEU A 346 4.57 -4.24 10.50
CA LEU A 346 4.74 -5.44 9.67
C LEU A 346 6.16 -6.05 9.80
N ASP A 347 6.94 -5.61 10.79
CA ASP A 347 8.28 -6.15 11.05
C ASP A 347 8.24 -7.68 11.24
N GLY A 348 9.16 -8.38 10.59
CA GLY A 348 9.22 -9.85 10.59
C GLY A 348 8.37 -10.53 9.51
N MET A 349 7.60 -9.77 8.71
CA MET A 349 6.85 -10.26 7.55
C MET A 349 7.61 -9.99 6.23
N GLU A 350 7.26 -10.71 5.17
CA GLU A 350 7.74 -10.41 3.82
C GLU A 350 6.81 -9.38 3.17
N VAL A 351 7.27 -8.14 2.99
CA VAL A 351 6.44 -7.05 2.48
C VAL A 351 6.80 -6.72 1.04
N GLU A 352 5.82 -6.73 0.13
CA GLU A 352 5.93 -6.14 -1.21
C GLU A 352 5.01 -4.92 -1.33
N VAL A 353 5.43 -3.89 -2.07
CA VAL A 353 4.65 -2.66 -2.27
C VAL A 353 4.40 -2.47 -3.76
N LEU A 354 3.13 -2.36 -4.14
CA LEU A 354 2.70 -2.19 -5.52
C LEU A 354 2.04 -0.82 -5.69
N PRO A 355 2.56 0.03 -6.59
CA PRO A 355 1.99 1.35 -6.84
C PRO A 355 0.62 1.23 -7.51
N GLY A 356 -0.14 2.32 -7.43
CA GLY A 356 -1.43 2.49 -8.09
C GLY A 356 -1.50 3.82 -8.82
N ILE A 357 -2.61 4.07 -9.52
CA ILE A 357 -2.84 5.37 -10.13
C ILE A 357 -3.26 6.37 -9.04
N GLY A 358 -2.47 7.41 -8.81
CA GLY A 358 -2.76 8.47 -7.84
C GLY A 358 -3.69 9.55 -8.39
N SER A 359 -4.36 10.29 -7.50
CA SER A 359 -5.33 11.32 -7.88
C SER A 359 -4.69 12.49 -8.64
N LEU A 360 -3.43 12.82 -8.33
CA LEU A 360 -2.67 13.84 -9.04
C LEU A 360 -2.48 13.45 -10.52
N SER A 361 -1.89 12.28 -10.79
CA SER A 361 -1.66 11.85 -12.17
C SER A 361 -2.96 11.64 -12.94
N TYR A 362 -4.01 11.14 -12.28
CA TYR A 362 -5.33 10.99 -12.87
C TYR A 362 -5.97 12.32 -13.26
N LEU A 363 -6.03 13.29 -12.35
CA LEU A 363 -6.62 14.62 -12.62
C LEU A 363 -5.84 15.35 -13.71
N CYS A 364 -4.50 15.35 -13.63
CA CYS A 364 -3.63 15.95 -14.63
C CYS A 364 -3.85 15.34 -16.02
N ALA A 365 -4.02 14.01 -16.12
CA ALA A 365 -4.35 13.36 -17.39
C ALA A 365 -5.70 13.82 -17.95
N LYS A 366 -6.73 13.96 -17.11
CA LYS A 366 -8.07 14.47 -17.52
C LYS A 366 -8.02 15.92 -17.99
N LEU A 367 -7.14 16.73 -17.40
CA LEU A 367 -6.93 18.13 -17.75
C LEU A 367 -5.94 18.33 -18.90
N HIS A 368 -5.32 17.26 -19.42
CA HIS A 368 -4.21 17.34 -20.39
C HIS A 368 -3.04 18.21 -19.91
N ARG A 369 -2.81 18.20 -18.60
CA ARG A 369 -1.79 18.98 -17.90
C ARG A 369 -0.63 18.04 -17.56
N PRO A 370 0.60 18.28 -18.05
CA PRO A 370 1.79 17.61 -17.50
C PRO A 370 1.89 17.85 -15.99
N TRP A 371 2.64 17.05 -15.23
CA TRP A 371 2.63 17.17 -13.76
C TRP A 371 4.02 17.21 -13.11
N GLU A 372 5.08 17.22 -13.92
CA GLU A 372 6.49 17.28 -13.50
C GLU A 372 6.84 18.51 -12.65
N ASP A 373 6.11 19.61 -12.80
CA ASP A 373 6.26 20.88 -12.09
C ASP A 373 5.16 21.10 -11.03
N VAL A 374 4.24 20.16 -10.86
CA VAL A 374 3.13 20.31 -9.91
C VAL A 374 3.60 20.03 -8.50
N ARG A 375 3.54 21.05 -7.65
CA ARG A 375 3.85 20.94 -6.22
C ARG A 375 2.71 20.25 -5.49
N SER A 376 2.97 19.08 -4.91
CA SER A 376 1.96 18.32 -4.17
C SER A 376 1.98 18.59 -2.67
N VAL A 377 0.81 18.88 -2.11
CA VAL A 377 0.57 19.09 -0.69
C VAL A 377 -0.64 18.28 -0.20
N SER A 378 -0.83 18.20 1.11
CA SER A 378 -2.01 17.56 1.70
C SER A 378 -2.54 18.36 2.88
N LEU A 379 -3.82 18.71 2.80
CA LEU A 379 -4.62 19.26 3.90
C LEU A 379 -5.38 18.16 4.65
N HIS A 380 -5.25 16.90 4.23
CA HIS A 380 -5.92 15.77 4.85
C HIS A 380 -5.19 15.34 6.14
N GLY A 381 -5.70 15.79 7.28
CA GLY A 381 -5.19 15.40 8.61
C GLY A 381 -3.81 15.98 8.95
N ARG A 382 -3.41 17.09 8.30
CA ARG A 382 -2.12 17.78 8.51
C ARG A 382 -2.28 19.29 8.37
N GLU A 383 -1.48 20.06 9.10
CA GLU A 383 -1.31 21.50 8.86
C GLU A 383 -0.41 21.72 7.64
N CYS A 384 -0.82 22.62 6.74
CA CYS A 384 -0.04 22.99 5.55
C CYS A 384 -0.25 24.47 5.19
N ASP A 385 0.85 25.13 4.81
CA ASP A 385 0.89 26.48 4.24
C ASP A 385 0.46 26.46 2.77
N LEU A 386 -0.82 26.20 2.51
CA LEU A 386 -1.34 26.16 1.14
C LEU A 386 -1.09 27.48 0.39
N ILE A 387 -1.29 28.63 1.06
CA ILE A 387 -1.18 29.96 0.45
C ILE A 387 0.26 30.24 0.01
N GLY A 388 1.24 29.99 0.88
CA GLY A 388 2.64 30.16 0.53
C GLY A 388 3.06 29.21 -0.59
N GLU A 389 2.60 27.95 -0.59
CA GLU A 389 2.90 27.01 -1.67
C GLU A 389 2.31 27.49 -3.01
N VAL A 390 1.08 28.00 -3.03
CA VAL A 390 0.46 28.56 -4.25
C VAL A 390 1.20 29.81 -4.72
N ARG A 391 1.68 30.66 -3.81
CA ARG A 391 2.47 31.84 -4.18
C ARG A 391 3.83 31.47 -4.80
N ARG A 392 4.48 30.42 -4.28
CA ARG A 392 5.85 29.99 -4.67
C ARG A 392 5.91 29.11 -5.92
N ASN A 393 4.81 28.45 -6.30
CA ASN A 393 4.83 27.41 -7.33
C ASN A 393 3.78 27.70 -8.42
N GLY A 394 4.13 27.40 -9.67
CA GLY A 394 3.27 27.63 -10.83
C GLY A 394 2.02 26.76 -10.85
N ALA A 395 2.11 25.55 -10.26
CA ALA A 395 0.97 24.67 -10.06
C ALA A 395 1.04 23.97 -8.72
N VAL A 396 -0.08 23.92 -7.98
CA VAL A 396 -0.18 23.26 -6.69
C VAL A 396 -1.34 22.29 -6.67
N PHE A 397 -1.05 21.04 -6.36
CA PHE A 397 -2.06 20.01 -6.11
C PHE A 397 -2.24 19.77 -4.62
N SER A 398 -3.49 19.74 -4.16
CA SER A 398 -3.83 19.50 -2.75
C SER A 398 -4.83 18.36 -2.59
N LEU A 399 -4.46 17.39 -1.74
CA LEU A 399 -5.42 16.43 -1.19
C LEU A 399 -6.21 17.07 -0.06
N LEU A 400 -7.53 16.96 -0.13
CA LEU A 400 -8.43 17.52 0.87
C LEU A 400 -8.88 16.47 1.89
N GLY A 401 -9.26 16.95 3.06
CA GLY A 401 -9.89 16.13 4.08
C GLY A 401 -11.09 16.81 4.69
N GLY A 402 -11.98 15.99 5.27
CA GLY A 402 -13.22 16.45 5.89
C GLY A 402 -14.32 16.78 4.89
N THR A 403 -15.51 17.07 5.41
CA THR A 403 -16.73 17.32 4.62
C THR A 403 -16.70 18.63 3.85
N ASP A 404 -15.93 19.62 4.30
CA ASP A 404 -15.87 20.98 3.71
C ASP A 404 -14.46 21.38 3.24
N GLY A 405 -13.59 20.39 2.99
CA GLY A 405 -12.17 20.64 2.70
C GLY A 405 -11.93 21.60 1.52
N ALA A 406 -12.64 21.40 0.40
CA ALA A 406 -12.51 22.25 -0.79
C ALA A 406 -12.98 23.68 -0.52
N LYS A 407 -14.15 23.82 0.10
CA LYS A 407 -14.75 25.12 0.43
C LYS A 407 -13.85 25.94 1.35
N HIS A 408 -13.31 25.33 2.39
CA HIS A 408 -12.41 26.00 3.31
C HIS A 408 -11.10 26.44 2.63
N ALA A 409 -10.51 25.59 1.78
CA ALA A 409 -9.31 25.94 1.02
C ALA A 409 -9.56 27.12 0.06
N ILE A 410 -10.70 27.12 -0.66
CA ILE A 410 -11.11 28.20 -1.57
C ILE A 410 -11.30 29.51 -0.78
N GLN A 411 -11.96 29.47 0.37
CA GLN A 411 -12.14 30.65 1.23
C GLN A 411 -10.81 31.24 1.71
N ARG A 412 -9.84 30.40 2.10
CA ARG A 412 -8.49 30.85 2.48
C ARG A 412 -7.78 31.52 1.30
N LEU A 413 -7.84 30.92 0.10
CA LEU A 413 -7.25 31.50 -1.10
C LEU A 413 -7.86 32.86 -1.44
N CYS A 414 -9.19 33.00 -1.32
CA CYS A 414 -9.87 34.30 -1.47
C CYS A 414 -9.40 35.34 -0.46
N ALA A 415 -9.35 34.98 0.83
CA ALA A 415 -8.91 35.88 1.89
C ALA A 415 -7.46 36.34 1.70
N ALA A 416 -6.62 35.50 1.08
CA ALA A 416 -5.23 35.79 0.76
C ALA A 416 -5.02 36.63 -0.53
N GLY A 417 -6.12 37.05 -1.20
CA GLY A 417 -6.08 37.84 -2.43
C GLY A 417 -5.67 37.06 -3.68
N LEU A 418 -5.89 35.73 -3.68
CA LEU A 418 -5.58 34.84 -4.79
C LEU A 418 -6.84 34.47 -5.60
N ASP A 419 -7.93 35.21 -5.44
CA ASP A 419 -9.26 34.86 -5.94
C ASP A 419 -9.40 34.86 -7.47
N GLU A 420 -8.47 35.49 -8.19
CA GLU A 420 -8.43 35.50 -9.67
C GLU A 420 -7.68 34.29 -10.27
N LEU A 421 -7.00 33.47 -9.45
CA LEU A 421 -6.28 32.30 -9.96
C LEU A 421 -7.25 31.23 -10.47
N THR A 422 -6.79 30.43 -11.43
CA THR A 422 -7.52 29.27 -11.93
C THR A 422 -7.40 28.11 -10.95
N ILE A 423 -8.53 27.48 -10.64
CA ILE A 423 -8.58 26.26 -9.83
C ILE A 423 -9.41 25.19 -10.54
N HIS A 424 -8.93 23.95 -10.44
CA HIS A 424 -9.60 22.75 -10.89
C HIS A 424 -9.94 21.90 -9.66
N ILE A 425 -11.20 21.49 -9.54
CA ILE A 425 -11.73 20.70 -8.44
C ILE A 425 -12.14 19.36 -9.02
N GLY A 426 -11.41 18.31 -8.67
CA GLY A 426 -11.74 16.93 -9.02
C GLY A 426 -12.52 16.26 -7.90
N GLU A 427 -13.77 15.90 -8.15
CA GLU A 427 -14.69 15.25 -7.21
C GLU A 427 -14.92 13.80 -7.64
N LYS A 428 -14.80 12.85 -6.69
CA LYS A 428 -15.01 11.41 -6.93
C LYS A 428 -14.34 10.89 -8.21
N LEU A 429 -13.08 11.27 -8.41
CA LEU A 429 -12.29 10.85 -9.57
C LEU A 429 -12.32 9.33 -9.73
N GLY A 430 -12.56 8.85 -10.95
CA GLY A 430 -12.72 7.44 -11.30
C GLY A 430 -14.14 6.87 -11.12
N TYR A 431 -14.96 7.41 -10.23
CA TYR A 431 -16.30 6.87 -9.95
C TYR A 431 -17.31 7.26 -11.04
N ALA A 432 -18.48 6.59 -11.05
CA ALA A 432 -19.53 6.82 -12.04
C ALA A 432 -20.10 8.26 -12.02
N ASP A 433 -20.02 8.93 -10.88
CA ASP A 433 -20.43 10.31 -10.63
C ASP A 433 -19.23 11.27 -10.55
N GLU A 434 -18.11 10.94 -11.21
CA GLU A 434 -16.95 11.83 -11.37
C GLU A 434 -17.37 13.21 -11.89
N LYS A 435 -16.82 14.25 -11.27
CA LYS A 435 -17.02 15.63 -11.69
C LYS A 435 -15.73 16.43 -11.58
N ILE A 436 -15.38 17.13 -12.65
CA ILE A 436 -14.25 18.04 -12.69
C ILE A 436 -14.78 19.44 -12.98
N THR A 437 -14.66 20.34 -12.02
CA THR A 437 -15.10 21.75 -12.15
C THR A 437 -13.88 22.64 -12.27
N SER A 438 -13.83 23.51 -13.28
CA SER A 438 -12.72 24.46 -13.50
C SER A 438 -13.25 25.88 -13.60
N GLY A 439 -12.53 26.84 -13.02
CA GLY A 439 -12.90 28.25 -13.05
C GLY A 439 -11.96 29.09 -12.19
N SER A 440 -12.25 30.38 -12.06
CA SER A 440 -11.56 31.20 -11.08
C SER A 440 -11.96 30.81 -9.66
N ILE A 441 -11.05 30.99 -8.70
CA ILE A 441 -11.33 30.78 -7.27
C ILE A 441 -12.55 31.61 -6.83
N ARG A 442 -12.69 32.84 -7.34
CA ARG A 442 -13.85 33.71 -7.08
C ARG A 442 -15.17 33.10 -7.53
N GLU A 443 -15.23 32.58 -8.75
CA GLU A 443 -16.45 31.97 -9.31
C GLU A 443 -16.87 30.73 -8.51
N LEU A 444 -15.88 29.95 -8.07
CA LEU A 444 -16.09 28.67 -7.40
C LEU A 444 -16.27 28.80 -5.87
N MET A 445 -16.14 30.00 -5.31
CA MET A 445 -16.28 30.26 -3.87
C MET A 445 -17.64 29.87 -3.26
N ARG A 446 -18.72 29.95 -4.06
CA ARG A 446 -20.09 29.65 -3.61
C ARG A 446 -20.51 28.21 -3.91
N GLY A 447 -19.63 27.40 -4.49
CA GLY A 447 -19.92 26.00 -4.78
C GLY A 447 -20.02 25.13 -3.53
N GLU A 448 -20.72 24.02 -3.67
CA GLU A 448 -20.66 22.88 -2.76
C GLU A 448 -19.95 21.74 -3.49
N TYR A 449 -19.06 21.06 -2.76
CA TYR A 449 -18.16 20.07 -3.32
C TYR A 449 -18.17 18.80 -2.48
N ASP A 450 -17.99 17.66 -3.13
CA ASP A 450 -17.95 16.39 -2.44
C ASP A 450 -16.76 16.29 -1.46
N PRO A 451 -16.92 15.63 -0.30
CA PRO A 451 -15.82 15.37 0.63
C PRO A 451 -14.64 14.61 -0.01
N LEU A 452 -14.89 13.77 -1.01
CA LEU A 452 -13.86 13.10 -1.80
C LEU A 452 -13.43 13.99 -2.97
N SER A 453 -12.74 15.08 -2.64
CA SER A 453 -12.26 16.07 -3.61
C SER A 453 -10.77 16.37 -3.51
N VAL A 454 -10.21 16.85 -4.62
CA VAL A 454 -8.83 17.33 -4.73
C VAL A 454 -8.80 18.64 -5.50
N LEU A 455 -7.77 19.45 -5.26
CA LEU A 455 -7.58 20.74 -5.94
C LEU A 455 -6.31 20.71 -6.78
N LEU A 456 -6.36 21.33 -7.96
CA LEU A 456 -5.18 21.77 -8.71
C LEU A 456 -5.33 23.28 -8.95
N ILE A 457 -4.38 24.06 -8.47
CA ILE A 457 -4.39 25.53 -8.55
C ILE A 457 -3.24 25.94 -9.47
N GLU A 458 -3.55 26.77 -10.47
CA GLU A 458 -2.58 27.29 -11.44
C GLU A 458 -2.29 28.76 -11.11
N ASN A 459 -1.01 29.07 -10.88
CA ASN A 459 -0.51 30.41 -10.61
C ASN A 459 0.54 30.80 -11.67
N PRO A 460 0.14 31.40 -12.79
CA PRO A 460 1.09 31.82 -13.84
C PRO A 460 2.03 32.96 -13.38
N LYS A 461 1.81 33.54 -12.20
CA LYS A 461 2.61 34.62 -11.62
C LYS A 461 3.58 34.12 -10.54
N SER A 462 3.79 32.81 -10.41
CA SER A 462 4.73 32.27 -9.42
C SER A 462 6.16 32.77 -9.63
N ASP A 463 6.55 33.03 -10.87
CA ASP A 463 7.89 33.52 -11.21
C ASP A 463 8.11 34.97 -10.73
N ASP A 464 7.03 35.72 -10.50
CA ASP A 464 7.08 37.08 -9.92
C ASP A 464 7.18 37.05 -8.38
N TYR A 465 7.18 35.87 -7.75
CA TYR A 465 7.25 35.75 -6.31
C TYR A 465 8.60 36.22 -5.77
N VAL A 466 8.56 37.27 -4.95
CA VAL A 466 9.76 37.82 -4.30
C VAL A 466 10.24 36.85 -3.21
N VAL A 467 11.40 36.25 -3.44
CA VAL A 467 12.03 35.29 -2.52
C VAL A 467 12.88 35.96 -1.43
N THR A 468 13.28 37.20 -1.64
CA THR A 468 14.10 37.96 -0.69
C THR A 468 13.23 38.49 0.46
N HIS A 469 13.74 38.39 1.68
CA HIS A 469 13.11 39.00 2.85
C HIS A 469 13.22 40.53 2.82
N GLY A 470 12.48 41.21 3.70
CA GLY A 470 12.39 42.68 3.74
C GLY A 470 11.08 43.16 3.15
N LEU A 471 9.96 42.59 3.60
CA LEU A 471 8.63 43.09 3.25
C LEU A 471 8.51 44.58 3.60
N GLU A 472 7.82 45.35 2.78
CA GLU A 472 7.59 46.77 3.05
C GLU A 472 6.77 46.98 4.33
N ASP A 473 7.01 48.12 4.96
CA ASP A 473 6.44 48.49 6.26
C ASP A 473 4.89 48.62 6.25
N ASP A 474 4.30 48.81 5.07
CA ASP A 474 2.86 48.96 4.80
C ASP A 474 2.15 47.63 4.51
N ALA A 475 2.90 46.56 4.28
CA ALA A 475 2.34 45.21 4.14
C ALA A 475 1.71 44.72 5.46
N PHE A 476 2.16 45.25 6.60
CA PHE A 476 1.71 44.87 7.93
C PHE A 476 0.55 45.73 8.42
N GLU A 477 -0.35 45.13 9.19
CA GLU A 477 -1.31 45.88 10.01
C GLU A 477 -0.58 46.79 11.00
N ARG A 478 -1.06 48.02 11.11
CA ARG A 478 -0.42 49.09 11.89
C ARG A 478 -1.24 49.44 13.13
N GLY A 479 -0.55 49.79 14.20
CA GLY A 479 -1.11 50.38 15.41
C GLY A 479 -0.08 51.30 16.08
N GLU A 480 -0.28 51.60 17.36
CA GLU A 480 0.69 52.38 18.16
C GLU A 480 1.91 51.56 18.61
N VAL A 481 1.87 50.25 18.38
CA VAL A 481 2.94 49.31 18.75
C VAL A 481 4.16 49.51 17.85
N PRO A 482 5.37 49.71 18.43
CA PRO A 482 6.60 49.84 17.65
C PRO A 482 6.85 48.63 16.74
N MET A 483 7.51 48.88 15.61
CA MET A 483 7.84 47.86 14.61
C MET A 483 9.28 48.03 14.15
N THR A 484 10.02 46.93 14.06
CA THR A 484 11.33 46.87 13.39
C THR A 484 11.14 47.25 11.92
N LYS A 485 11.84 48.28 11.45
CA LYS A 485 11.69 48.81 10.08
C LYS A 485 12.29 47.86 9.05
N ALA A 486 11.73 47.85 7.84
CA ALA A 486 12.12 46.95 6.75
C ALA A 486 13.64 46.79 6.55
N GLU A 487 14.41 47.89 6.58
CA GLU A 487 15.86 47.87 6.40
C GLU A 487 16.59 47.13 7.54
N VAL A 488 16.19 47.43 8.78
CA VAL A 488 16.77 46.78 9.97
C VAL A 488 16.33 45.31 10.03
N ARG A 489 15.03 45.05 9.80
CA ARG A 489 14.45 43.71 9.77
C ARG A 489 15.15 42.82 8.74
N SER A 490 15.46 43.35 7.55
CA SER A 490 16.19 42.60 6.53
C SER A 490 17.59 42.20 7.00
N ILE A 491 18.34 43.12 7.62
CA ILE A 491 19.66 42.77 8.16
C ILE A 491 19.53 41.74 9.28
N CYS A 492 18.54 41.86 10.18
CA CYS A 492 18.29 40.87 11.23
C CYS A 492 18.01 39.48 10.65
N LEU A 493 17.16 39.36 9.63
CA LEU A 493 16.84 38.08 8.98
C LEU A 493 18.04 37.48 8.26
N SER A 494 18.83 38.31 7.57
CA SER A 494 20.11 37.89 6.98
C SER A 494 21.08 37.35 8.03
N LYS A 495 21.21 38.05 9.16
CA LYS A 495 22.07 37.64 10.28
C LYS A 495 21.53 36.41 11.00
N LEU A 496 20.22 36.20 11.06
CA LEU A 496 19.62 34.98 11.63
C LEU A 496 20.00 33.74 10.83
N ARG A 497 20.18 33.83 9.50
CA ARG A 497 20.52 32.68 8.63
C ARG A 497 19.56 31.49 8.81
N LEU A 498 18.26 31.77 8.88
CA LEU A 498 17.22 30.76 9.10
C LEU A 498 17.29 29.65 8.06
N THR A 499 17.17 28.42 8.54
CA THR A 499 16.93 27.25 7.69
C THR A 499 15.43 27.01 7.54
N GLN A 500 15.03 26.28 6.49
CA GLN A 500 13.61 25.96 6.26
C GLN A 500 12.97 25.21 7.44
N GLY A 501 13.75 24.46 8.23
CA GLY A 501 13.28 23.70 9.40
C GLY A 501 13.54 24.40 10.74
N ALA A 502 13.83 25.70 10.75
CA ALA A 502 14.19 26.41 11.97
C ALA A 502 13.05 26.42 13.01
N VAL A 503 13.39 26.14 14.27
CA VAL A 503 12.53 26.45 15.42
C VAL A 503 13.04 27.77 15.97
N ALA A 504 12.24 28.83 15.84
CA ALA A 504 12.74 30.17 16.04
C ALA A 504 11.88 30.97 17.01
N TYR A 505 12.50 31.65 17.96
CA TYR A 505 11.81 32.52 18.90
C TYR A 505 11.95 33.98 18.47
N ASP A 506 10.88 34.75 18.60
CA ASP A 506 10.88 36.21 18.50
C ASP A 506 10.46 36.78 19.86
N VAL A 507 11.44 37.24 20.64
CA VAL A 507 11.24 37.75 22.00
C VAL A 507 11.06 39.26 21.98
N GLY A 508 9.92 39.71 22.48
CA GLY A 508 9.51 41.11 22.34
C GLY A 508 9.02 41.39 20.92
N ALA A 509 8.14 40.52 20.41
CA ALA A 509 7.73 40.50 19.01
C ALA A 509 7.04 41.79 18.54
N GLY A 510 6.46 42.57 19.45
CA GLY A 510 5.76 43.81 19.13
C GLY A 510 4.61 43.58 18.15
N SER A 511 4.71 44.18 16.96
CA SER A 511 3.73 43.98 15.87
C SER A 511 3.82 42.61 15.17
N GLY A 512 4.82 41.80 15.49
CA GLY A 512 5.06 40.49 14.88
C GLY A 512 5.74 40.55 13.51
N SER A 513 6.23 41.72 13.09
CA SER A 513 6.77 41.90 11.72
C SER A 513 7.99 41.02 11.43
N VAL A 514 8.86 40.80 12.43
CA VAL A 514 10.02 39.90 12.29
C VAL A 514 9.54 38.47 12.31
N SER A 515 8.67 38.09 13.26
CA SER A 515 8.07 36.75 13.36
C SER A 515 7.39 36.30 12.07
N VAL A 516 6.64 37.19 11.39
CA VAL A 516 6.00 36.92 10.10
C VAL A 516 7.04 36.53 9.05
N GLU A 517 8.10 37.33 8.88
CA GLU A 517 9.13 37.03 7.89
C GLU A 517 9.97 35.81 8.25
N MET A 518 10.23 35.58 9.55
CA MET A 518 10.86 34.34 10.01
C MET A 518 10.02 33.12 9.62
N ALA A 519 8.70 33.20 9.77
CA ALA A 519 7.78 32.12 9.46
C ALA A 519 7.67 31.85 7.95
N ILE A 520 7.71 32.91 7.12
CA ILE A 520 7.76 32.78 5.65
C ILE A 520 9.02 32.01 5.21
N GLN A 521 10.15 32.21 5.90
CA GLN A 521 11.42 31.54 5.57
C GLN A 521 11.50 30.13 6.16
N ALA A 522 11.01 29.92 7.38
CA ALA A 522 11.00 28.63 8.09
C ALA A 522 9.79 27.76 7.68
N VAL A 523 9.62 27.53 6.37
CA VAL A 523 8.45 26.84 5.76
C VAL A 523 8.15 25.44 6.31
N ARG A 524 9.15 24.74 6.87
CA ARG A 524 9.03 23.43 7.53
C ARG A 524 9.31 23.50 9.05
N GLY A 525 9.58 24.70 9.55
CA GLY A 525 9.91 25.00 10.93
C GLY A 525 8.72 25.54 11.70
N ARG A 526 9.00 26.18 12.84
CA ARG A 526 7.99 26.80 13.69
C ARG A 526 8.55 28.07 14.30
N VAL A 527 7.76 29.13 14.32
CA VAL A 527 8.12 30.42 14.92
C VAL A 527 7.20 30.69 16.11
N TYR A 528 7.80 31.08 17.23
CA TYR A 528 7.08 31.48 18.44
C TYR A 528 7.34 32.96 18.69
N ALA A 529 6.30 33.78 18.62
CA ALA A 529 6.34 35.21 18.89
C ALA A 529 5.88 35.47 20.32
N ILE A 530 6.81 35.86 21.20
CA ILE A 530 6.56 36.09 22.62
C ILE A 530 6.40 37.59 22.85
N GLU A 531 5.22 37.98 23.34
CA GLU A 531 4.90 39.38 23.61
C GLU A 531 4.11 39.51 24.91
N MET A 532 4.53 40.42 25.78
CA MET A 532 3.92 40.61 27.11
C MET A 532 2.78 41.64 27.10
N LYS A 533 2.79 42.56 26.14
CA LYS A 533 1.74 43.58 26.03
C LYS A 533 0.59 43.02 25.22
N LYS A 534 -0.58 42.94 25.84
CA LYS A 534 -1.79 42.38 25.23
C LYS A 534 -2.12 43.03 23.87
N GLU A 535 -2.01 44.35 23.77
CA GLU A 535 -2.31 45.09 22.54
C GLU A 535 -1.35 44.73 21.40
N ALA A 536 -0.07 44.49 21.73
CA ALA A 536 0.95 44.07 20.77
C ALA A 536 0.75 42.62 20.32
N ALA A 537 0.46 41.71 21.26
CA ALA A 537 0.12 40.32 20.94
C ALA A 537 -1.10 40.22 20.02
N ILE A 538 -2.14 41.04 20.25
CA ILE A 538 -3.32 41.12 19.36
C ILE A 538 -2.91 41.60 17.95
N LEU A 539 -2.04 42.60 17.85
CA LEU A 539 -1.57 43.09 16.55
C LEU A 539 -0.74 42.04 15.81
N ALA A 540 0.16 41.34 16.51
CA ALA A 540 0.93 40.23 15.97
C ALA A 540 0.02 39.11 15.46
N GLN A 541 -1.06 38.79 16.19
CA GLN A 541 -2.06 37.81 15.79
C GLN A 541 -2.80 38.22 14.51
N LYS A 542 -3.18 39.51 14.37
CA LYS A 542 -3.78 40.02 13.13
C LYS A 542 -2.84 39.91 11.93
N ASN A 543 -1.55 40.20 12.13
CA ASN A 543 -0.56 40.05 11.08
C ASN A 543 -0.37 38.56 10.71
N LYS A 544 -0.27 37.66 11.69
CA LYS A 544 -0.27 36.21 11.44
C LYS A 544 -1.45 35.78 10.56
N GLU A 545 -2.66 36.24 10.87
CA GLU A 545 -3.88 35.92 10.11
C GLU A 545 -3.85 36.50 8.68
N LYS A 546 -3.43 37.75 8.53
CA LYS A 546 -3.30 38.41 7.21
C LYS A 546 -2.36 37.67 6.27
N PHE A 547 -1.27 37.12 6.80
CA PHE A 547 -0.29 36.35 6.02
C PHE A 547 -0.58 34.84 6.00
N ASP A 548 -1.66 34.37 6.63
CA ASP A 548 -2.09 32.97 6.76
C ASP A 548 -0.99 32.00 7.25
N LEU A 549 -0.21 32.42 8.26
CA LEU A 549 0.97 31.70 8.72
C LEU A 549 0.63 30.65 9.78
N VAL A 550 0.45 29.41 9.34
CA VAL A 550 0.15 28.26 10.21
C VAL A 550 1.33 27.85 11.11
N ASN A 551 2.56 28.14 10.69
CA ASN A 551 3.78 27.82 11.43
C ASN A 551 4.22 28.94 12.40
N LEU A 552 3.41 30.00 12.57
CA LEU A 552 3.64 31.07 13.52
C LEU A 552 2.68 30.96 14.69
N GLU A 553 3.19 31.00 15.91
CA GLU A 553 2.41 30.97 17.15
C GLU A 553 2.68 32.22 17.97
N VAL A 554 1.63 32.97 18.29
CA VAL A 554 1.73 34.19 19.11
C VAL A 554 1.39 33.85 20.55
N ILE A 555 2.35 34.05 21.45
CA ILE A 555 2.24 33.74 22.87
C ILE A 555 2.19 35.04 23.64
N HIS A 556 1.05 35.29 24.28
CA HIS A 556 0.93 36.38 25.23
C HIS A 556 1.54 35.96 26.57
N GLY A 557 2.74 36.46 26.86
CA GLY A 557 3.51 36.07 28.03
C GLY A 557 4.80 36.87 28.18
N LYS A 558 5.41 36.78 29.36
CA LYS A 558 6.67 37.46 29.67
C LYS A 558 7.83 36.48 29.50
N ALA A 559 8.89 36.88 28.79
CA ALA A 559 10.14 36.12 28.75
C ALA A 559 11.00 36.45 30.00
N PRO A 560 11.74 35.47 30.56
CA PRO A 560 11.96 34.11 30.05
C PRO A 560 10.84 33.09 30.38
N ASP A 561 9.90 33.39 31.29
CA ASP A 561 8.90 32.42 31.77
C ASP A 561 8.11 31.74 30.64
N ALA A 562 7.70 32.52 29.64
CA ALA A 562 6.96 32.04 28.47
C ALA A 562 7.79 31.16 27.50
N LEU A 563 9.10 31.02 27.73
CA LEU A 563 9.99 30.20 26.89
C LEU A 563 10.11 28.77 27.41
N VAL A 564 9.82 28.51 28.68
CA VAL A 564 10.16 27.27 29.39
C VAL A 564 9.56 26.03 28.74
N ASP A 565 8.28 26.07 28.35
CA ASP A 565 7.59 24.91 27.78
C ASP A 565 7.71 24.80 26.26
N LEU A 566 8.44 25.72 25.62
CA LEU A 566 8.57 25.76 24.16
C LEU A 566 9.66 24.79 23.65
N PRO A 567 9.48 24.21 22.45
CA PRO A 567 10.44 23.29 21.84
C PRO A 567 11.83 23.89 21.64
N VAL A 568 12.88 23.08 21.77
CA VAL A 568 14.28 23.51 21.68
C VAL A 568 14.52 24.45 20.47
N PRO A 569 14.90 25.72 20.68
CA PRO A 569 15.08 26.68 19.61
C PRO A 569 16.41 26.46 18.89
N THR A 570 16.40 26.57 17.57
CA THR A 570 17.64 26.69 16.77
C THR A 570 18.08 28.14 16.62
N HIS A 571 17.12 29.08 16.64
CA HIS A 571 17.36 30.51 16.46
C HIS A 571 16.53 31.34 17.45
N ALA A 572 17.02 32.51 17.82
CA ALA A 572 16.25 33.49 18.57
C ALA A 572 16.51 34.90 18.07
N PHE A 573 15.45 35.68 17.88
CA PHE A 573 15.50 37.11 17.70
C PHE A 573 15.05 37.80 19.00
N ILE A 574 15.79 38.81 19.46
CA ILE A 574 15.45 39.60 20.65
C ILE A 574 15.25 41.05 20.22
N GLY A 575 13.98 41.44 20.10
CA GLY A 575 13.56 42.82 19.82
C GLY A 575 13.33 43.66 21.08
N GLY A 576 13.01 43.01 22.21
CA GLY A 576 12.86 43.67 23.51
C GLY A 576 12.92 42.70 24.69
N SER A 577 13.67 43.07 25.72
CA SER A 577 13.90 42.23 26.91
C SER A 577 13.14 42.67 28.17
N SER A 578 12.63 43.91 28.17
CA SER A 578 12.04 44.58 29.35
C SER A 578 12.90 44.44 30.61
N GLY A 579 14.23 44.53 30.44
CA GLY A 579 15.21 44.45 31.52
C GLY A 579 15.60 43.04 31.96
N ASN A 580 15.15 41.98 31.28
CA ASN A 580 15.44 40.58 31.63
C ASN A 580 16.38 39.93 30.61
N LEU A 581 17.26 40.71 29.96
CA LEU A 581 18.02 40.24 28.79
C LEU A 581 18.97 39.09 29.14
N LYS A 582 19.69 39.20 30.26
CA LYS A 582 20.54 38.12 30.77
C LYS A 582 19.75 36.83 30.97
N ASP A 583 18.63 36.88 31.69
CA ASP A 583 17.85 35.68 32.01
C ASP A 583 17.23 35.04 30.75
N ILE A 584 16.87 35.85 29.74
CA ILE A 584 16.43 35.36 28.43
C ILE A 584 17.56 34.61 27.73
N ILE A 585 18.77 35.18 27.68
CA ILE A 585 19.92 34.54 27.05
C ILE A 585 20.33 33.25 27.78
N ASP A 586 20.36 33.27 29.10
CA ASP A 586 20.65 32.09 29.92
C ASP A 586 19.63 30.96 29.63
N CYS A 587 18.33 31.28 29.60
CA CYS A 587 17.28 30.32 29.25
C CYS A 587 17.44 29.73 27.83
N LEU A 588 17.85 30.54 26.87
CA LEU A 588 18.09 30.08 25.49
C LEU A 588 19.29 29.13 25.41
N LEU A 589 20.40 29.46 26.10
CA LEU A 589 21.60 28.64 26.16
C LEU A 589 21.38 27.33 26.91
N ASP A 590 20.61 27.35 28.00
CA ASP A 590 20.22 26.15 28.75
C ASP A 590 19.43 25.16 27.87
N LYS A 591 18.56 25.68 26.99
CA LYS A 591 17.80 24.86 26.04
C LYS A 591 18.66 24.36 24.88
N ASN A 592 19.49 25.23 24.32
CA ASN A 592 20.37 24.91 23.21
C ASN A 592 21.66 25.73 23.31
N PRO A 593 22.78 25.12 23.74
CA PRO A 593 24.07 25.82 23.86
C PRO A 593 24.57 26.44 22.56
N ASN A 594 24.11 25.92 21.40
CA ASN A 594 24.52 26.36 20.05
C ASN A 594 23.46 27.23 19.36
N VAL A 595 22.47 27.74 20.10
CA VAL A 595 21.43 28.62 19.56
C VAL A 595 22.05 29.85 18.91
N ARG A 596 21.56 30.22 17.72
CA ARG A 596 21.97 31.45 17.04
C ARG A 596 21.05 32.60 17.46
N ILE A 597 21.61 33.59 18.14
CA ILE A 597 20.86 34.72 18.68
C ILE A 597 21.15 35.98 17.87
N VAL A 598 20.10 36.69 17.45
CA VAL A 598 20.20 38.04 16.89
C VAL A 598 19.41 39.00 17.77
N ALA A 599 20.07 40.03 18.31
CA ALA A 599 19.45 40.98 19.24
C ALA A 599 19.60 42.42 18.73
N ASN A 600 18.51 43.19 18.80
CA ASN A 600 18.52 44.60 18.45
C ASN A 600 18.64 45.47 19.71
N ALA A 601 19.53 46.45 19.67
CA ALA A 601 19.71 47.43 20.73
C ALA A 601 19.65 48.86 20.19
N VAL A 602 18.90 49.71 20.87
CA VAL A 602 18.72 51.13 20.52
C VAL A 602 19.26 52.03 21.63
N THR A 603 19.12 51.61 22.89
CA THR A 603 19.57 52.33 24.07
C THR A 603 20.99 51.94 24.45
N LEU A 604 21.75 52.88 25.02
CA LEU A 604 23.13 52.63 25.45
C LEU A 604 23.21 51.51 26.49
N GLU A 605 22.22 51.45 27.38
CA GLU A 605 22.10 50.43 28.42
C GLU A 605 22.04 49.02 27.82
N THR A 606 21.25 48.82 26.75
CA THR A 606 21.13 47.52 26.09
C THR A 606 22.37 47.18 25.27
N ILE A 607 23.04 48.17 24.67
CA ILE A 607 24.32 47.99 23.99
C ILE A 607 25.38 47.53 24.99
N THR A 608 25.48 48.17 26.16
CA THR A 608 26.41 47.79 27.22
C THR A 608 26.11 46.39 27.73
N GLU A 609 24.85 46.08 28.03
CA GLU A 609 24.45 44.76 28.53
C GLU A 609 24.75 43.64 27.51
N LEU A 610 24.39 43.81 26.23
CA LEU A 610 24.71 42.84 25.18
C LEU A 610 26.22 42.70 24.96
N SER A 611 26.98 43.80 25.06
CA SER A 611 28.44 43.75 24.92
C SER A 611 29.09 42.92 26.03
N GLU A 612 28.61 43.03 27.27
CA GLU A 612 29.07 42.20 28.38
C GLU A 612 28.66 40.74 28.21
N LEU A 613 27.39 40.46 27.88
CA LEU A 613 26.90 39.10 27.67
C LEU A 613 27.57 38.40 26.48
N SER A 614 27.93 39.17 25.44
CA SER A 614 28.59 38.62 24.24
C SER A 614 29.94 37.96 24.52
N LYS A 615 30.60 38.29 25.63
CA LYS A 615 31.88 37.67 26.05
C LYS A 615 31.75 36.19 26.41
N ALA A 616 30.53 35.72 26.70
CA ALA A 616 30.24 34.33 26.98
C ALA A 616 30.03 33.48 25.71
N PHE A 617 30.13 34.09 24.52
CA PHE A 617 29.94 33.39 23.25
C PHE A 617 31.25 33.21 22.49
N ASP A 618 31.38 32.09 21.75
CA ASP A 618 32.54 31.83 20.90
C ASP A 618 32.66 32.84 19.75
N SER A 619 31.52 33.29 19.22
CA SER A 619 31.44 34.27 18.13
C SER A 619 30.44 35.37 18.43
N CYS A 620 30.87 36.61 18.15
CA CYS A 620 30.05 37.81 18.26
C CYS A 620 30.31 38.71 17.04
N ASP A 621 29.25 39.06 16.32
CA ASP A 621 29.27 40.06 15.25
C ASP A 621 28.31 41.20 15.60
N ILE A 622 28.77 42.44 15.44
CA ILE A 622 28.02 43.65 15.80
C ILE A 622 27.96 44.58 14.60
N SER A 623 26.76 44.96 14.19
CA SER A 623 26.52 45.91 13.10
C SER A 623 25.75 47.13 13.60
N ALA A 624 26.31 48.33 13.41
CA ALA A 624 25.60 49.59 13.66
C ALA A 624 24.91 50.07 12.39
N VAL A 625 23.58 50.17 12.41
CA VAL A 625 22.76 50.47 11.22
C VAL A 625 22.10 51.84 11.39
N SER A 626 22.38 52.75 10.46
CA SER A 626 21.73 54.07 10.36
C SER A 626 21.01 54.19 9.03
N VAL A 627 19.71 54.48 9.07
CA VAL A 627 18.85 54.55 7.89
C VAL A 627 18.20 55.94 7.85
N ALA A 628 18.10 56.53 6.66
CA ALA A 628 17.31 57.73 6.44
C ALA A 628 16.32 57.50 5.29
N LYS A 629 15.05 57.85 5.50
CA LYS A 629 14.00 57.72 4.47
C LYS A 629 13.50 59.10 4.04
N PRO A 630 13.09 59.26 2.77
CA PRO A 630 12.49 60.51 2.32
C PRO A 630 11.09 60.69 2.94
N ARG A 631 10.83 61.87 3.48
CA ARG A 631 9.51 62.35 3.87
C ARG A 631 9.11 63.50 2.95
N ALA A 632 7.89 63.46 2.43
CA ALA A 632 7.39 64.54 1.58
C ALA A 632 7.27 65.84 2.39
N LEU A 633 7.75 66.93 1.80
CA LEU A 633 7.60 68.30 2.30
C LEU A 633 7.19 69.18 1.12
N GLY A 634 5.88 69.23 0.85
CA GLY A 634 5.34 69.81 -0.38
C GLY A 634 5.86 69.04 -1.61
N ARG A 635 6.53 69.75 -2.53
CA ARG A 635 7.17 69.16 -3.73
C ARG A 635 8.57 68.57 -3.48
N TYR A 636 9.13 68.75 -2.28
CA TYR A 636 10.49 68.31 -1.93
C TYR A 636 10.45 67.01 -1.13
N ARG A 637 11.56 66.26 -1.16
CA ARG A 637 11.78 65.07 -0.33
C ARG A 637 12.89 65.38 0.66
N LEU A 638 12.55 65.43 1.95
CA LEU A 638 13.51 65.62 3.03
C LEU A 638 13.93 64.26 3.57
N MET A 639 15.22 63.97 3.57
CA MET A 639 15.75 62.76 4.20
C MET A 639 15.63 62.88 5.71
N THR A 640 14.83 62.01 6.32
CA THR A 640 14.61 61.95 7.77
C THR A 640 15.34 60.71 8.31
N ALA A 641 16.31 60.93 9.19
CA ALA A 641 17.02 59.85 9.85
C ALA A 641 16.09 59.10 10.81
N LEU A 642 16.21 57.77 10.80
CA LEU A 642 15.63 56.88 11.81
C LEU A 642 16.64 56.71 12.95
N ASN A 643 16.15 56.30 14.12
CA ASN A 643 17.03 55.98 15.24
C ASN A 643 18.02 54.88 14.84
N PRO A 644 19.33 55.04 15.10
CA PRO A 644 20.31 53.99 14.86
C PRO A 644 19.96 52.71 15.65
N VAL A 645 20.21 51.56 15.04
CA VAL A 645 20.02 50.25 15.68
C VAL A 645 21.32 49.47 15.61
N TYR A 646 21.76 48.95 16.75
CA TYR A 646 22.85 47.99 16.84
C TYR A 646 22.30 46.58 16.79
N ILE A 647 22.83 45.76 15.90
CA ILE A 647 22.43 44.37 15.71
C ILE A 647 23.58 43.50 16.20
N PHE A 648 23.36 42.76 17.27
CA PHE A 648 24.28 41.77 17.82
C PHE A 648 23.91 40.40 17.28
N THR A 649 24.90 39.63 16.86
CA THR A 649 24.76 38.23 16.46
C THR A 649 25.69 37.39 17.33
N LEU A 650 25.12 36.48 18.12
CA LEU A 650 25.82 35.69 19.13
C LEU A 650 25.63 34.21 18.83
N GLN A 651 26.70 33.42 18.84
CA GLN A 651 26.62 31.97 18.63
C GLN A 651 27.85 31.22 19.18
N ASN A 652 27.61 30.03 19.73
CA ASN A 652 28.63 29.05 20.11
C ASN A 652 28.76 27.92 19.09
N GLY A 653 29.94 27.29 19.05
CA GLY A 653 30.15 26.04 18.32
C GLY A 653 30.15 26.15 16.79
N VAL A 654 30.53 27.29 16.22
CA VAL A 654 30.72 27.42 14.77
C VAL A 654 32.18 27.14 14.40
N ASP A 655 32.48 25.92 13.98
CA ASP A 655 33.60 25.69 13.04
C ASP A 655 33.18 26.29 11.68
N ALA A 656 34.09 27.11 11.12
CA ALA A 656 33.90 27.92 9.91
C ALA A 656 33.58 27.12 8.65
#